data_AF-A0A938H2V0-F1
#
_entry.id   AF-A0A938H2V0-F1
#
_cell.length_a   1.000
_cell.length_b   1.000
_cell.length_c   1.000
_cell.angle_alpha   90.00
_cell.angle_beta   90.00
_cell.angle_gamma   90.00
#
_symmetry.space_group_name_H-M   'P 1'
#
loop_
_entity.id
_entity.type
_entity.pdbx_description
1 polymer ?
#
loop_
_entity_poly.entity_id
_entity_poly.type
_entity_poly.pdbx_seq_one_letter_code
_entity_poly.pdbx_strand_id
1 'polypeptide(L)'
;MHRRGSGVRLRHTAMRRPPDAPDRDDPPTPGWRARMIEEKRRRERAATWRAIAFGCVVLLGVFVWLDSARTRPQADDSVEAARLREEQQRREAAEERGIDSDAGDAPEIVSGADDHSDTVAPESASRDGAVDPGERGFFDAQPVLVLIGPDALRDAAVRRDRALLERAVTRGGWDAYRGLLRRSVLAAIERLRLEDDGDDRFDPVWKQPALDRALLRWHTLGVFSEPVITSQISDLYTGEVFLWMLDRPEVMEELLLTIQPQDDPGFVLKFLRDARSADMERYATFFPLALACGVVFDRPLRIEHPLGSAATQVDPIGRYNWFLDQDLAGRLEAPVSRSSARDLVWVVCAPVADSELEWSLDRMHLRRKRWGNAYNDVEYLMERAVSGEDPYDAYTFAEILKKGGICTDQSYFCVNTARAQGIPAMILTGQTNEGPHAWAGIKIDDSEWSTAAGRVDGSTRGITRDPQTGLEITEQEILHWNERDLNSRAKSRAVWRHLWLGRFLHDAALEESAAAAVRIANRIGNAFVETWRELFALLERDTRLTGDPPAPSNLDEWKDFVRDMRRAFRENPRMAALAGEAEHRYVLPYEKDSKVRSAMLRERRRISRESGEQADLIADSLRREAELLLTQGGDQAKDKIISLYGSALRQYGSNVAGFELMADDYFSFFRDDPERAAKAVRDIERAFDREIETGDKDWFHANVEAGIYTMIAGFYRSVGEEGRADRLEKRRDTLMRRAERAAD
;
A
#
# COMPACT_ATOMS: atom_id res chain seq x y z
N MET A 1 -4.32 -70.43 -27.91
CA MET A 1 -3.37 -71.54 -27.67
C MET A 1 -2.15 -70.96 -26.95
N HIS A 2 -1.83 -71.48 -25.75
CA HIS A 2 -0.52 -71.42 -25.05
C HIS A 2 0.14 -70.04 -24.79
N ARG A 3 0.21 -69.62 -23.50
CA ARG A 3 1.44 -69.57 -22.63
C ARG A 3 2.34 -68.36 -22.94
N ARG A 4 2.92 -67.57 -22.03
CA ARG A 4 3.32 -67.57 -20.60
C ARG A 4 3.64 -66.09 -20.27
N GLY A 5 3.68 -65.58 -19.03
CA GLY A 5 3.61 -66.16 -17.71
C GLY A 5 3.95 -65.12 -16.64
N SER A 6 3.56 -65.44 -15.39
CA SER A 6 4.12 -65.03 -14.08
C SER A 6 4.43 -63.53 -13.84
N GLY A 7 3.89 -62.84 -12.84
CA GLY A 7 3.27 -63.24 -11.58
C GLY A 7 4.09 -62.71 -10.40
N VAL A 8 3.55 -61.76 -9.63
CA VAL A 8 3.98 -61.48 -8.25
C VAL A 8 2.75 -61.09 -7.42
N ARG A 9 2.58 -61.79 -6.29
CA ARG A 9 1.55 -61.60 -5.25
C ARG A 9 1.87 -60.34 -4.43
N LEU A 10 0.89 -59.48 -4.21
CA LEU A 10 0.94 -58.47 -3.15
C LEU A 10 0.21 -59.00 -1.91
N ARG A 11 0.94 -59.06 -0.80
CA ARG A 11 0.46 -59.39 0.54
C ARG A 11 -0.46 -58.28 1.04
N HIS A 12 -1.63 -58.65 1.56
CA HIS A 12 -2.43 -57.81 2.43
C HIS A 12 -1.66 -57.57 3.75
N THR A 13 -1.38 -56.31 4.05
CA THR A 13 -1.01 -55.85 5.39
C THR A 13 -2.12 -54.96 5.90
N ALA A 14 -2.98 -55.54 6.74
CA ALA A 14 -3.90 -54.82 7.60
C ALA A 14 -3.10 -54.05 8.65
N MET A 15 -3.26 -52.73 8.74
CA MET A 15 -2.73 -51.96 9.87
C MET A 15 -3.56 -52.28 11.11
N ARG A 16 -2.87 -52.86 12.10
CA ARG A 16 -3.36 -53.10 13.45
C ARG A 16 -3.62 -51.76 14.17
N ARG A 17 -4.76 -51.67 14.87
CA ARG A 17 -4.97 -50.69 15.94
C ARG A 17 -3.86 -50.84 17.00
N PRO A 18 -3.33 -49.75 17.57
CA PRO A 18 -2.52 -49.83 18.77
C PRO A 18 -3.39 -50.37 19.92
N PRO A 19 -2.89 -51.33 20.73
CA PRO A 19 -3.53 -51.68 21.98
C PRO A 19 -3.40 -50.45 22.91
N ASP A 20 -4.47 -50.09 23.61
CA ASP A 20 -4.54 -49.04 24.63
C ASP A 20 -4.96 -47.62 24.19
N ALA A 21 -5.87 -47.51 23.22
CA ALA A 21 -6.72 -46.31 23.10
C ALA A 21 -7.99 -46.49 23.96
N PRO A 22 -8.22 -45.67 25.01
CA PRO A 22 -9.43 -45.78 25.83
C PRO A 22 -10.67 -45.27 25.07
N ASP A 23 -11.79 -45.95 25.29
CA ASP A 23 -13.10 -45.57 24.77
C ASP A 23 -13.56 -44.24 25.40
N ARG A 24 -14.30 -43.44 24.63
CA ARG A 24 -14.54 -42.00 24.91
C ARG A 24 -15.52 -41.69 26.05
N ASP A 25 -15.96 -42.68 26.82
CA ASP A 25 -17.04 -42.52 27.81
C ASP A 25 -16.68 -42.93 29.27
N ASP A 26 -15.40 -43.13 29.62
CA ASP A 26 -15.00 -43.42 31.02
C ASP A 26 -14.50 -42.18 31.80
N PRO A 27 -14.88 -42.00 33.08
CA PRO A 27 -14.44 -40.88 33.91
C PRO A 27 -12.95 -40.98 34.27
N PRO A 28 -12.26 -39.83 34.48
CA PRO A 28 -10.80 -39.80 34.54
C PRO A 28 -10.25 -40.48 35.79
N THR A 29 -9.37 -41.47 35.60
CA THR A 29 -8.71 -42.19 36.69
C THR A 29 -7.62 -41.35 37.38
N PRO A 30 -7.26 -41.66 38.65
CA PRO A 30 -6.39 -40.81 39.50
C PRO A 30 -4.92 -40.61 39.04
N GLY A 31 -4.50 -41.14 37.88
CA GLY A 31 -3.12 -41.03 37.38
C GLY A 31 -2.88 -39.94 36.32
N TRP A 32 -3.93 -39.29 35.80
CA TRP A 32 -3.82 -38.40 34.64
C TRP A 32 -3.03 -37.12 34.94
N ARG A 33 -3.20 -36.55 36.15
CA ARG A 33 -2.47 -35.35 36.60
C ARG A 33 -0.97 -35.60 36.75
N ALA A 34 -0.58 -36.81 37.19
CA ALA A 34 0.83 -37.17 37.32
C ALA A 34 1.54 -37.27 35.95
N ARG A 35 0.86 -37.85 34.94
CA ARG A 35 1.39 -37.92 33.57
C ARG A 35 1.53 -36.55 32.90
N MET A 36 0.57 -35.65 33.10
CA MET A 36 0.65 -34.26 32.60
C MET A 36 1.82 -33.48 33.20
N ILE A 37 2.10 -33.66 34.50
CA ILE A 37 3.23 -33.00 35.18
C ILE A 37 4.57 -33.54 34.64
N GLU A 38 4.66 -34.83 34.36
CA GLU A 38 5.86 -35.45 33.79
C GLU A 38 6.10 -35.00 32.34
N GLU A 39 5.04 -34.88 31.54
CA GLU A 39 5.11 -34.38 30.16
C GLU A 39 5.49 -32.90 30.10
N LYS A 40 4.96 -32.08 31.03
CA LYS A 40 5.33 -30.68 31.19
C LYS A 40 6.81 -30.53 31.54
N ARG A 41 7.32 -31.32 32.50
CA ARG A 41 8.75 -31.34 32.86
C ARG A 41 9.64 -31.80 31.70
N ARG A 42 9.15 -32.67 30.82
CA ARG A 42 9.89 -33.14 29.63
C ARG A 42 9.98 -32.06 28.55
N ARG A 43 8.90 -31.27 28.37
CA ARG A 43 8.89 -30.10 27.46
C ARG A 43 9.78 -28.97 27.97
N GLU A 44 9.77 -28.71 29.28
CA GLU A 44 10.64 -27.71 29.91
C GLU A 44 12.12 -28.07 29.73
N ARG A 45 12.53 -29.32 29.96
CA ARG A 45 13.90 -29.76 29.69
C ARG A 45 14.30 -29.63 28.22
N ALA A 46 13.38 -29.92 27.29
CA ALA A 46 13.63 -29.76 25.86
C ALA A 46 13.80 -28.28 25.47
N ALA A 47 13.05 -27.36 26.10
CA ALA A 47 13.20 -25.92 25.91
C ALA A 47 14.55 -25.42 26.46
N THR A 48 14.96 -25.88 27.65
CA THR A 48 16.27 -25.56 28.22
C THR A 48 17.43 -26.01 27.32
N TRP A 49 17.36 -27.22 26.75
CA TRP A 49 18.38 -27.70 25.81
C TRP A 49 18.43 -26.91 24.50
N ARG A 50 17.28 -26.43 23.99
CA ARG A 50 17.25 -25.55 22.81
C ARG A 50 17.85 -24.17 23.09
N ALA A 51 17.59 -23.60 24.27
CA ALA A 51 18.18 -22.33 24.69
C ALA A 51 19.71 -22.43 24.84
N ILE A 52 20.22 -23.52 25.41
CA ILE A 52 21.67 -23.78 25.52
C ILE A 52 22.30 -23.93 24.12
N ALA A 53 21.65 -24.66 23.21
CA ALA A 53 22.14 -24.81 21.84
C ALA A 53 22.20 -23.46 21.08
N PHE A 54 21.19 -22.60 21.27
CA PHE A 54 21.16 -21.26 20.68
C PHE A 54 22.27 -20.35 21.24
N GLY A 55 22.50 -20.39 22.56
CA GLY A 55 23.61 -19.66 23.20
C GLY A 55 24.99 -20.05 22.66
N CYS A 56 25.23 -21.34 22.39
CA CYS A 56 26.49 -21.80 21.79
C CYS A 56 26.69 -21.29 20.34
N VAL A 57 25.61 -21.18 19.55
CA VAL A 57 25.68 -20.65 18.17
C VAL A 57 26.00 -19.15 18.16
N VAL A 58 25.42 -18.38 19.08
CA VAL A 58 25.71 -16.95 19.22
C VAL A 58 27.17 -16.72 19.63
N LEU A 59 27.69 -17.50 20.57
CA LEU A 59 29.11 -17.41 20.98
C LEU A 59 30.08 -17.78 19.86
N LEU A 60 29.75 -18.77 19.03
CA LEU A 60 30.50 -19.09 17.82
C LEU A 60 30.46 -17.95 16.79
N GLY A 61 29.29 -17.31 16.60
CA GLY A 61 29.14 -16.15 15.71
C GLY A 61 29.98 -14.95 16.15
N VAL A 62 30.02 -14.65 17.45
CA VAL A 62 30.87 -13.59 18.01
C VAL A 62 32.36 -13.90 17.84
N PHE A 63 32.76 -15.18 17.99
CA PHE A 63 34.15 -15.58 17.79
C PHE A 63 34.59 -15.45 16.32
N VAL A 64 33.74 -15.86 15.38
CA VAL A 64 33.98 -15.69 13.93
C VAL A 64 34.01 -14.21 13.53
N TRP A 65 33.16 -13.38 14.12
CA TRP A 65 33.16 -11.93 13.88
C TRP A 65 34.44 -11.26 14.41
N LEU A 66 34.89 -11.62 15.62
CA LEU A 66 36.14 -11.11 16.19
C LEU A 66 37.39 -11.57 15.41
N ASP A 67 37.37 -12.77 14.84
CA ASP A 67 38.44 -13.29 13.99
C ASP A 67 38.47 -12.61 12.60
N SER A 68 37.29 -12.34 12.03
CA SER A 68 37.14 -11.56 10.80
C SER A 68 37.55 -10.09 10.98
N ALA A 69 37.30 -9.50 12.15
CA ALA A 69 37.71 -8.13 12.45
C ALA A 69 39.23 -7.96 12.57
N ARG A 70 39.98 -9.04 12.85
CA ARG A 70 41.46 -9.01 12.97
C ARG A 70 42.20 -9.11 11.63
N THR A 71 41.51 -9.40 10.53
CA THR A 71 42.15 -9.73 9.24
C THR A 71 41.87 -8.74 8.10
N ARG A 72 41.30 -7.55 8.36
CA ARG A 72 41.11 -6.52 7.31
C ARG A 72 42.39 -5.70 7.06
N PRO A 73 42.84 -5.54 5.81
CA PRO A 73 43.93 -4.65 5.46
C PRO A 73 43.47 -3.18 5.38
N GLN A 74 44.34 -2.30 5.86
CA GLN A 74 44.16 -0.86 6.05
C GLN A 74 44.26 -0.11 4.71
N ALA A 75 43.12 0.23 4.11
CA ALA A 75 43.05 1.14 2.96
C ALA A 75 41.66 1.79 2.87
N ASP A 76 41.43 2.87 3.63
CA ASP A 76 40.36 3.85 3.31
C ASP A 76 40.48 5.19 4.09
N ASP A 77 41.23 5.24 5.20
CA ASP A 77 41.27 6.45 6.05
C ASP A 77 42.00 7.67 5.44
N SER A 78 42.78 7.50 4.37
CA SER A 78 43.59 8.60 3.79
C SER A 78 42.83 9.49 2.81
N VAL A 79 41.75 8.99 2.21
CA VAL A 79 40.94 9.73 1.22
C VAL A 79 39.92 10.63 1.92
N GLU A 80 39.30 10.12 2.99
CA GLU A 80 38.37 10.87 3.83
C GLU A 80 39.06 12.06 4.51
N ALA A 81 40.28 11.84 5.04
CA ALA A 81 41.09 12.88 5.66
C ALA A 81 41.57 13.96 4.67
N ALA A 82 41.75 13.62 3.39
CA ALA A 82 42.09 14.58 2.35
C ALA A 82 40.88 15.44 1.97
N ARG A 83 39.69 14.84 1.86
CA ARG A 83 38.43 15.54 1.58
C ARG A 83 38.05 16.56 2.65
N LEU A 84 38.19 16.19 3.92
CA LEU A 84 37.88 17.08 5.05
C LEU A 84 38.83 18.29 5.10
N ARG A 85 40.10 18.14 4.74
CA ARG A 85 41.05 19.26 4.65
C ARG A 85 40.72 20.22 3.51
N GLU A 86 40.28 19.69 2.37
CA GLU A 86 39.89 20.51 1.22
C GLU A 86 38.60 21.30 1.50
N GLU A 87 37.66 20.72 2.24
CA GLU A 87 36.43 21.39 2.66
C GLU A 87 36.69 22.48 3.70
N GLN A 88 37.62 22.23 4.64
CA GLN A 88 38.01 23.23 5.65
C GLN A 88 38.72 24.44 5.00
N GLN A 89 39.60 24.20 4.01
CA GLN A 89 40.24 25.27 3.24
C GLN A 89 39.25 26.12 2.43
N ARG A 90 38.15 25.51 1.94
CA ARG A 90 37.08 26.25 1.23
C ARG A 90 36.26 27.14 2.16
N ARG A 91 36.07 26.74 3.43
CA ARG A 91 35.36 27.54 4.43
C ARG A 91 36.19 28.75 4.87
N GLU A 92 37.49 28.53 5.14
CA GLU A 92 38.42 29.62 5.49
C GLU A 92 38.54 30.65 4.36
N ALA A 93 38.59 30.21 3.10
CA ALA A 93 38.63 31.10 1.94
C ALA A 93 37.31 31.83 1.63
N ALA A 94 36.19 31.41 2.23
CA ALA A 94 34.89 32.08 2.13
C ALA A 94 34.71 33.13 3.24
N GLU A 95 35.25 32.87 4.44
CA GLU A 95 35.28 33.86 5.54
C GLU A 95 36.20 35.04 5.24
N GLU A 96 37.35 34.83 4.58
CA GLU A 96 38.23 35.93 4.15
C GLU A 96 37.64 36.83 3.04
N ARG A 97 36.60 36.38 2.33
CA ARG A 97 35.89 37.18 1.31
C ARG A 97 34.67 37.93 1.84
N GLY A 98 34.28 37.71 3.09
CA GLY A 98 33.09 38.30 3.72
C GLY A 98 33.34 39.60 4.49
N ILE A 99 34.58 40.14 4.48
CA ILE A 99 34.96 41.35 5.22
C ILE A 99 35.44 42.42 4.23
N ASP A 100 34.54 42.94 3.37
CA ASP A 100 34.68 44.29 2.81
C ASP A 100 33.38 44.75 2.13
N SER A 101 32.54 45.49 2.88
CA SER A 101 31.75 46.65 2.39
C SER A 101 30.67 47.05 3.41
N ASP A 102 30.99 48.03 4.26
CA ASP A 102 30.00 48.81 5.00
C ASP A 102 30.34 50.29 4.79
N ALA A 103 29.49 51.02 4.05
CA ALA A 103 29.46 52.48 4.00
C ALA A 103 28.20 53.00 3.26
N GLY A 104 27.24 53.49 4.04
CA GLY A 104 26.55 54.78 3.83
C GLY A 104 25.64 54.98 2.60
N ASP A 105 24.33 55.00 2.81
CA ASP A 105 23.54 56.23 2.94
C ASP A 105 22.05 55.95 2.67
N ALA A 106 21.21 56.29 3.64
CA ALA A 106 19.76 56.40 3.48
C ALA A 106 19.41 57.80 2.94
N PRO A 107 18.30 57.92 2.18
CA PRO A 107 17.39 59.01 2.52
C PRO A 107 15.91 58.61 2.52
N GLU A 108 15.26 59.10 3.58
CA GLU A 108 13.94 59.74 3.67
C GLU A 108 12.75 59.25 2.82
N ILE A 109 11.76 58.77 3.59
CA ILE A 109 10.36 58.63 3.27
C ILE A 109 9.74 60.03 3.07
N VAL A 110 9.16 60.28 1.89
CA VAL A 110 8.23 61.39 1.67
C VAL A 110 6.85 60.82 1.33
N SER A 111 5.90 61.13 2.21
CA SER A 111 4.46 60.97 2.03
C SER A 111 3.91 61.95 1.00
N GLY A 112 3.06 61.47 0.09
CA GLY A 112 2.24 62.33 -0.78
C GLY A 112 1.15 61.51 -1.45
N ALA A 113 -0.06 61.59 -0.90
CA ALA A 113 -1.29 61.26 -1.60
C ALA A 113 -1.66 62.43 -2.52
N ASP A 114 -2.10 62.14 -3.76
CA ASP A 114 -3.39 62.58 -4.31
C ASP A 114 -3.52 62.20 -5.80
N ASP A 115 -4.54 61.37 -6.04
CA ASP A 115 -5.59 61.46 -7.05
C ASP A 115 -5.31 62.12 -8.42
N HIS A 116 -5.34 61.32 -9.49
CA HIS A 116 -6.13 61.65 -10.69
C HIS A 116 -6.38 60.42 -11.58
N SER A 117 -7.66 60.22 -11.84
CA SER A 117 -8.32 59.40 -12.86
C SER A 117 -7.58 59.25 -14.20
N ASP A 118 -7.54 58.03 -14.72
CA ASP A 118 -8.07 57.78 -16.07
C ASP A 118 -8.49 56.31 -16.23
N THR A 119 -9.81 56.15 -16.36
CA THR A 119 -10.51 54.94 -16.78
C THR A 119 -10.09 54.52 -18.17
N VAL A 120 -9.38 53.39 -18.27
CA VAL A 120 -9.37 52.55 -19.48
C VAL A 120 -9.82 51.16 -19.06
N ALA A 121 -11.05 50.82 -19.41
CA ALA A 121 -11.59 49.48 -19.26
C ALA A 121 -10.73 48.49 -20.07
N PRO A 122 -10.17 47.42 -19.49
CA PRO A 122 -9.75 46.30 -20.30
C PRO A 122 -11.00 45.51 -20.67
N GLU A 123 -11.31 45.46 -21.96
CA GLU A 123 -12.22 44.49 -22.53
C GLU A 123 -11.85 43.09 -22.03
N SER A 124 -12.65 42.58 -21.10
CA SER A 124 -12.64 41.17 -20.72
C SER A 124 -13.23 40.37 -21.88
N ALA A 125 -12.41 40.13 -22.91
CA ALA A 125 -12.70 39.09 -23.88
C ALA A 125 -12.51 37.74 -23.18
N SER A 126 -13.62 37.12 -22.79
CA SER A 126 -13.69 35.70 -22.47
C SER A 126 -13.15 34.92 -23.67
N ARG A 127 -11.87 34.55 -23.63
CA ARG A 127 -11.34 33.51 -24.50
C ARG A 127 -11.87 32.19 -23.98
N ASP A 128 -12.99 31.74 -24.55
CA ASP A 128 -13.29 30.33 -24.61
C ASP A 128 -12.04 29.61 -25.14
N GLY A 129 -11.59 28.58 -24.43
CA GLY A 129 -10.37 27.80 -24.69
C GLY A 129 -10.42 26.99 -25.97
N ALA A 130 -10.67 27.64 -27.11
CA ALA A 130 -10.55 27.06 -28.43
C ALA A 130 -9.08 27.06 -28.85
N VAL A 131 -8.55 25.87 -29.11
CA VAL A 131 -7.24 25.64 -29.74
C VAL A 131 -7.16 26.49 -31.01
N ASP A 132 -6.13 27.34 -31.15
CA ASP A 132 -5.84 28.01 -32.42
C ASP A 132 -5.51 26.92 -33.45
N PRO A 133 -6.33 26.72 -34.50
CA PRO A 133 -6.05 25.72 -35.55
C PRO A 133 -4.67 25.91 -36.19
N GLY A 134 -4.12 27.13 -36.15
CA GLY A 134 -2.77 27.44 -36.60
C GLY A 134 -1.66 26.78 -35.78
N GLU A 135 -1.83 26.61 -34.47
CA GLU A 135 -0.80 26.02 -33.60
C GLU A 135 -0.69 24.50 -33.76
N ARG A 136 -1.83 23.83 -33.95
CA ARG A 136 -1.85 22.41 -34.31
C ARG A 136 -1.06 22.16 -35.60
N GLY A 137 -1.34 22.96 -36.64
CA GLY A 137 -0.61 22.89 -37.91
C GLY A 137 0.89 23.19 -37.78
N PHE A 138 1.27 24.10 -36.87
CA PHE A 138 2.67 24.43 -36.60
C PHE A 138 3.47 23.24 -36.08
N PHE A 139 3.00 22.58 -35.01
CA PHE A 139 3.72 21.45 -34.40
C PHE A 139 3.70 20.20 -35.29
N ASP A 140 2.64 20.00 -36.08
CA ASP A 140 2.59 18.91 -37.05
C ASP A 140 3.61 19.09 -38.19
N ALA A 141 3.87 20.33 -38.60
CA ALA A 141 4.90 20.65 -39.59
C ALA A 141 6.34 20.61 -39.05
N GLN A 142 6.54 20.55 -37.73
CA GLN A 142 7.89 20.51 -37.16
C GLN A 142 8.61 19.19 -37.49
N PRO A 143 9.89 19.24 -37.90
CA PRO A 143 10.70 18.04 -37.98
C PRO A 143 10.95 17.48 -36.59
N VAL A 144 11.12 16.16 -36.49
CA VAL A 144 11.40 15.46 -35.24
C VAL A 144 12.58 16.08 -34.48
N LEU A 145 12.55 15.97 -33.16
CA LEU A 145 13.63 16.39 -32.28
C LEU A 145 14.84 15.46 -32.43
N VAL A 146 16.04 16.01 -32.23
CA VAL A 146 17.27 15.22 -32.15
C VAL A 146 17.39 14.70 -30.73
N LEU A 147 17.09 13.42 -30.52
CA LEU A 147 17.01 12.81 -29.18
C LEU A 147 18.14 11.80 -28.88
N ILE A 148 18.96 11.46 -29.88
CA ILE A 148 20.03 10.47 -29.75
C ILE A 148 21.38 11.01 -30.22
N GLY A 149 22.45 10.49 -29.62
CA GLY A 149 23.82 10.83 -29.98
C GLY A 149 24.26 12.21 -29.46
N PRO A 150 25.51 12.62 -29.76
CA PRO A 150 26.09 13.85 -29.21
C PRO A 150 25.36 15.12 -29.70
N ASP A 151 24.74 15.07 -30.88
CA ASP A 151 24.00 16.20 -31.45
C ASP A 151 22.75 16.57 -30.63
N ALA A 152 22.16 15.61 -29.91
CA ALA A 152 20.99 15.84 -29.06
C ALA A 152 21.28 16.77 -27.87
N LEU A 153 22.55 16.85 -27.45
CA LEU A 153 23.01 17.67 -26.33
C LEU A 153 23.68 18.96 -26.78
N ARG A 154 23.78 19.21 -28.09
CA ARG A 154 24.31 20.47 -28.60
C ARG A 154 23.32 21.61 -28.36
N ASP A 155 23.86 22.78 -28.07
CA ASP A 155 23.10 24.01 -27.82
C ASP A 155 21.97 24.29 -28.83
N ALA A 156 22.20 24.02 -30.12
CA ALA A 156 21.19 24.24 -31.15
C ALA A 156 19.95 23.35 -30.95
N ALA A 157 20.14 22.07 -30.59
CA ALA A 157 19.05 21.14 -30.32
C ALA A 157 18.34 21.50 -29.01
N VAL A 158 19.09 21.82 -27.96
CA VAL A 158 18.56 22.23 -26.65
C VAL A 158 17.74 23.51 -26.75
N ARG A 159 18.26 24.55 -27.43
CA ARG A 159 17.52 25.80 -27.65
C ARG A 159 16.26 25.60 -28.49
N ARG A 160 16.31 24.72 -29.49
CA ARG A 160 15.14 24.40 -30.32
C ARG A 160 14.05 23.72 -29.49
N ASP A 161 14.41 22.70 -28.70
CA ASP A 161 13.48 22.02 -27.80
C ASP A 161 12.81 23.00 -26.83
N ARG A 162 13.62 23.85 -26.19
CA ARG A 162 13.15 24.90 -25.28
C ARG A 162 12.20 25.89 -25.97
N ALA A 163 12.54 26.38 -27.17
CA ALA A 163 11.69 27.33 -27.91
C ALA A 163 10.33 26.72 -28.30
N LEU A 164 10.29 25.43 -28.63
CA LEU A 164 9.03 24.73 -28.94
C LEU A 164 8.16 24.58 -27.69
N LEU A 165 8.78 24.30 -26.54
CA LEU A 165 8.08 24.20 -25.27
C LEU A 165 7.53 25.56 -24.81
N GLU A 166 8.33 26.64 -24.89
CA GLU A 166 7.89 28.01 -24.58
C GLU A 166 6.78 28.49 -25.53
N ARG A 167 6.80 28.05 -26.79
CA ARG A 167 5.71 28.29 -27.72
C ARG A 167 4.43 27.61 -27.27
N ALA A 168 4.50 26.34 -26.86
CA ALA A 168 3.32 25.62 -26.35
C ALA A 168 2.71 26.32 -25.13
N VAL A 169 3.55 26.86 -24.23
CA VAL A 169 3.09 27.68 -23.09
C VAL A 169 2.40 28.96 -23.53
N THR A 170 2.97 29.70 -24.48
CA THR A 170 2.48 31.03 -24.86
C THR A 170 1.33 31.01 -25.87
N ARG A 171 1.18 29.92 -26.62
CA ARG A 171 0.24 29.82 -27.73
C ARG A 171 -0.72 28.63 -27.62
N GLY A 172 -0.53 27.72 -26.67
CA GLY A 172 -1.28 26.47 -26.57
C GLY A 172 -0.80 25.41 -27.58
N GLY A 173 -1.67 24.47 -27.95
CA GLY A 173 -1.33 23.36 -28.85
C GLY A 173 -0.58 22.22 -28.15
N TRP A 174 -0.90 21.98 -26.88
CA TRP A 174 -0.23 20.98 -26.04
C TRP A 174 -0.37 19.56 -26.57
N ASP A 175 -1.53 19.18 -27.09
CA ASP A 175 -1.74 17.87 -27.70
C ASP A 175 -0.88 17.70 -28.97
N ALA A 176 -0.73 18.77 -29.75
CA ALA A 176 0.10 18.77 -30.96
C ALA A 176 1.59 18.72 -30.62
N TYR A 177 2.03 19.43 -29.59
CA TYR A 177 3.39 19.32 -29.04
C TYR A 177 3.68 17.91 -28.49
N ARG A 178 2.73 17.32 -27.76
CA ARG A 178 2.81 15.92 -27.31
C ARG A 178 2.88 14.96 -28.51
N GLY A 179 2.17 15.24 -29.59
CA GLY A 179 2.26 14.53 -30.87
C GLY A 179 3.66 14.62 -31.51
N LEU A 180 4.29 15.80 -31.50
CA LEU A 180 5.68 15.97 -31.94
C LEU A 180 6.66 15.15 -31.10
N LEU A 181 6.49 15.15 -29.77
CA LEU A 181 7.28 14.30 -28.87
C LEU A 181 7.13 12.82 -29.23
N ARG A 182 5.90 12.34 -29.43
CA ARG A 182 5.61 10.95 -29.83
C ARG A 182 6.36 10.56 -31.10
N ARG A 183 6.24 11.36 -32.18
CA ARG A 183 6.94 11.07 -33.45
C ARG A 183 8.46 11.14 -33.29
N SER A 184 8.98 12.02 -32.45
CA SER A 184 10.41 12.16 -32.19
C SER A 184 10.98 10.97 -31.41
N VAL A 185 10.28 10.51 -30.38
CA VAL A 185 10.65 9.32 -29.59
C VAL A 185 10.62 8.07 -30.48
N LEU A 186 9.59 7.90 -31.32
CA LEU A 186 9.53 6.76 -32.26
C LEU A 186 10.68 6.77 -33.27
N ALA A 187 10.97 7.91 -33.88
CA ALA A 187 12.10 8.05 -34.80
C ALA A 187 13.46 7.78 -34.12
N ALA A 188 13.58 8.10 -32.83
CA ALA A 188 14.77 7.79 -32.04
C ALA A 188 14.90 6.29 -31.74
N ILE A 189 13.81 5.64 -31.31
CA ILE A 189 13.76 4.20 -31.03
C ILE A 189 14.11 3.39 -32.29
N GLU A 190 13.55 3.75 -33.45
CA GLU A 190 13.84 3.09 -34.73
C GLU A 190 15.33 3.14 -35.09
N ARG A 191 16.00 4.27 -34.81
CA ARG A 191 17.44 4.46 -35.06
C ARG A 191 18.34 3.71 -34.10
N LEU A 192 17.90 3.46 -32.87
CA LEU A 192 18.69 2.75 -31.86
C LEU A 192 18.83 1.25 -32.17
N ARG A 193 17.99 0.69 -33.05
CA ARG A 193 18.02 -0.74 -33.44
C ARG A 193 18.09 -1.66 -32.22
N LEU A 194 17.05 -1.59 -31.39
CA LEU A 194 16.94 -2.41 -30.18
C LEU A 194 17.06 -3.89 -30.56
N GLU A 195 17.87 -4.64 -29.82
CA GLU A 195 18.08 -6.07 -30.05
C GLU A 195 16.80 -6.87 -29.72
N ASP A 196 16.69 -8.07 -30.32
CA ASP A 196 15.46 -8.85 -30.27
C ASP A 196 15.22 -9.52 -28.89
N ASP A 197 16.27 -9.75 -28.08
CA ASP A 197 16.17 -10.49 -26.81
C ASP A 197 17.16 -9.99 -25.74
N GLY A 198 16.83 -10.18 -24.46
CA GLY A 198 17.67 -9.83 -23.31
C GLY A 198 17.07 -8.86 -22.29
N ASP A 199 17.62 -8.86 -21.07
CA ASP A 199 17.25 -7.90 -20.01
C ASP A 199 17.78 -6.48 -20.28
N ASP A 200 18.79 -6.35 -21.14
CA ASP A 200 19.46 -5.12 -21.57
C ASP A 200 18.93 -4.58 -22.91
N ARG A 201 17.86 -5.16 -23.47
CA ARG A 201 17.23 -4.74 -24.74
C ARG A 201 17.00 -3.23 -24.84
N PHE A 202 16.63 -2.58 -23.74
CA PHE A 202 16.33 -1.16 -23.69
C PHE A 202 17.45 -0.29 -23.09
N ASP A 203 18.61 -0.85 -22.74
CA ASP A 203 19.77 -0.08 -22.28
C ASP A 203 20.19 1.04 -23.25
N PRO A 204 20.14 0.87 -24.59
CA PRO A 204 20.42 1.96 -25.51
C PRO A 204 19.49 3.17 -25.33
N VAL A 205 18.24 2.97 -24.88
CA VAL A 205 17.28 4.06 -24.60
C VAL A 205 17.73 4.85 -23.37
N TRP A 206 18.12 4.13 -22.30
CA TRP A 206 18.50 4.74 -21.01
C TRP A 206 19.84 5.49 -21.07
N LYS A 207 20.68 5.17 -22.05
CA LYS A 207 21.94 5.88 -22.33
C LYS A 207 21.74 7.21 -23.07
N GLN A 208 20.51 7.58 -23.44
CA GLN A 208 20.20 8.80 -24.20
C GLN A 208 19.37 9.78 -23.34
N PRO A 209 20.01 10.76 -22.65
CA PRO A 209 19.29 11.66 -21.72
C PRO A 209 18.18 12.49 -22.37
N ALA A 210 18.38 12.94 -23.61
CA ALA A 210 17.37 13.71 -24.34
C ALA A 210 16.14 12.86 -24.70
N LEU A 211 16.34 11.60 -25.06
CA LEU A 211 15.27 10.64 -25.33
C LEU A 211 14.47 10.31 -24.07
N ASP A 212 15.16 10.02 -22.96
CA ASP A 212 14.56 9.77 -21.66
C ASP A 212 13.72 10.96 -21.17
N ARG A 213 14.26 12.19 -21.27
CA ARG A 213 13.51 13.42 -20.96
C ARG A 213 12.28 13.60 -21.85
N ALA A 214 12.39 13.36 -23.15
CA ALA A 214 11.26 13.47 -24.08
C ALA A 214 10.16 12.43 -23.78
N LEU A 215 10.54 11.21 -23.39
CA LEU A 215 9.61 10.16 -22.97
C LEU A 215 8.87 10.55 -21.68
N LEU A 216 9.59 11.02 -20.66
CA LEU A 216 9.00 11.51 -19.40
C LEU A 216 8.07 12.71 -19.65
N ARG A 217 8.48 13.64 -20.51
CA ARG A 217 7.66 14.80 -20.89
C ARG A 217 6.37 14.37 -21.60
N TRP A 218 6.44 13.38 -22.48
CA TRP A 218 5.26 12.82 -23.15
C TRP A 218 4.26 12.20 -22.16
N HIS A 219 4.76 11.48 -21.15
CA HIS A 219 3.93 10.92 -20.08
C HIS A 219 3.34 12.00 -19.18
N THR A 220 4.14 12.99 -18.77
CA THR A 220 3.69 14.11 -17.93
C THR A 220 2.58 14.91 -18.61
N LEU A 221 2.72 15.19 -19.91
CA LEU A 221 1.66 15.81 -20.71
C LEU A 221 0.46 14.87 -20.96
N GLY A 222 0.58 13.57 -20.70
CA GLY A 222 -0.54 12.64 -20.69
C GLY A 222 -1.36 12.70 -19.40
N VAL A 223 -0.77 13.17 -18.30
CA VAL A 223 -1.45 13.38 -17.01
C VAL A 223 -2.29 14.66 -17.06
N PHE A 224 -1.76 15.75 -17.62
CA PHE A 224 -2.46 17.02 -17.73
C PHE A 224 -3.03 17.20 -19.14
N SER A 225 -4.34 17.17 -19.28
CA SER A 225 -4.99 17.42 -20.59
C SER A 225 -4.77 18.84 -21.08
N GLU A 226 -4.80 19.09 -22.39
CA GLU A 226 -4.66 20.44 -22.95
C GLU A 226 -5.62 21.48 -22.33
N PRO A 227 -6.91 21.17 -22.08
CA PRO A 227 -7.80 22.08 -21.37
C PRO A 227 -7.34 22.39 -19.94
N VAL A 228 -6.85 21.39 -19.22
CA VAL A 228 -6.33 21.58 -17.86
C VAL A 228 -5.14 22.52 -17.88
N ILE A 229 -4.16 22.26 -18.75
CA ILE A 229 -2.95 23.09 -18.86
C ILE A 229 -3.33 24.52 -19.23
N THR A 230 -4.16 24.69 -20.27
CA THR A 230 -4.55 26.03 -20.78
C THR A 230 -5.38 26.82 -19.76
N SER A 231 -6.15 26.15 -18.88
CA SER A 231 -6.91 26.82 -17.83
C SER A 231 -6.04 27.39 -16.71
N GLN A 232 -4.85 26.82 -16.49
CA GLN A 232 -3.93 27.22 -15.40
C GLN A 232 -2.72 28.00 -15.90
N ILE A 233 -2.40 27.90 -17.18
CA ILE A 233 -1.19 28.44 -17.81
C ILE A 233 -1.59 29.16 -19.10
N SER A 234 -1.46 30.49 -19.07
CA SER A 234 -1.82 31.37 -20.20
C SER A 234 -0.64 32.09 -20.82
N ASP A 235 0.51 32.11 -20.14
CA ASP A 235 1.71 32.84 -20.51
C ASP A 235 2.96 32.27 -19.83
N LEU A 236 4.12 32.85 -20.09
CA LEU A 236 5.39 32.39 -19.49
C LEU A 236 5.47 32.60 -17.98
N TYR A 237 4.73 33.57 -17.43
CA TYR A 237 4.75 33.84 -16.00
C TYR A 237 3.97 32.77 -15.24
N THR A 238 2.74 32.52 -15.69
CA THR A 238 1.87 31.45 -15.17
C THR A 238 2.41 30.05 -15.49
N GLY A 239 3.16 29.90 -16.59
CA GLY A 239 3.78 28.66 -17.03
C GLY A 239 5.18 28.38 -16.51
N GLU A 240 5.80 29.28 -15.74
CA GLU A 240 7.20 29.14 -15.32
C GLU A 240 7.47 27.85 -14.53
N VAL A 241 6.60 27.54 -13.55
CA VAL A 241 6.69 26.30 -12.76
C VAL A 241 6.53 25.08 -13.64
N PHE A 242 5.60 25.10 -14.58
CA PHE A 242 5.36 23.99 -15.49
C PHE A 242 6.56 23.76 -16.44
N LEU A 243 7.13 24.82 -16.99
CA LEU A 243 8.38 24.75 -17.76
C LEU A 243 9.53 24.17 -16.93
N TRP A 244 9.67 24.65 -15.69
CA TRP A 244 10.69 24.16 -14.76
C TRP A 244 10.55 22.65 -14.49
N MET A 245 9.31 22.16 -14.33
CA MET A 245 9.01 20.73 -14.16
C MET A 245 9.36 19.94 -15.43
N LEU A 246 8.91 20.37 -16.61
CA LEU A 246 9.09 19.65 -17.88
C LEU A 246 10.54 19.63 -18.41
N ASP A 247 11.44 20.38 -17.79
CA ASP A 247 12.88 20.37 -18.08
C ASP A 247 13.69 19.47 -17.15
N ARG A 248 13.11 18.99 -16.03
CA ARG A 248 13.79 18.20 -15.01
C ARG A 248 13.25 16.77 -14.93
N PRO A 249 14.01 15.77 -15.42
CA PRO A 249 13.61 14.36 -15.37
C PRO A 249 13.22 13.88 -13.97
N GLU A 250 13.99 14.25 -12.95
CA GLU A 250 13.76 13.85 -11.56
C GLU A 250 12.43 14.39 -10.98
N VAL A 251 11.99 15.57 -11.45
CA VAL A 251 10.72 16.19 -11.06
C VAL A 251 9.56 15.50 -11.76
N MET A 252 9.69 15.23 -13.07
CA MET A 252 8.70 14.46 -13.82
C MET A 252 8.58 13.03 -13.30
N GLU A 253 9.69 12.39 -12.90
CA GLU A 253 9.67 11.07 -12.27
C GLU A 253 8.89 11.10 -10.95
N GLU A 254 9.15 12.07 -10.06
CA GLU A 254 8.41 12.21 -8.80
C GLU A 254 6.91 12.42 -9.05
N LEU A 255 6.56 13.24 -10.04
CA LEU A 255 5.18 13.49 -10.46
C LEU A 255 4.48 12.23 -10.98
N LEU A 256 5.11 11.53 -11.93
CA LEU A 256 4.55 10.32 -12.54
C LEU A 256 4.48 9.13 -11.57
N LEU A 257 5.32 9.14 -10.54
CA LEU A 257 5.24 8.16 -9.45
C LEU A 257 4.11 8.50 -8.48
N THR A 258 3.82 9.78 -8.25
CA THR A 258 2.88 10.18 -7.19
C THR A 258 1.45 10.30 -7.69
N ILE A 259 1.23 10.94 -8.84
CA ILE A 259 -0.13 11.19 -9.34
C ILE A 259 -0.79 9.87 -9.73
N GLN A 260 -2.00 9.66 -9.20
CA GLN A 260 -2.85 8.50 -9.45
C GLN A 260 -4.05 8.89 -10.33
N PRO A 261 -4.70 7.91 -11.01
CA PRO A 261 -5.90 8.16 -11.81
C PRO A 261 -7.08 8.78 -11.05
N GLN A 262 -7.08 8.70 -9.71
CA GLN A 262 -8.11 9.23 -8.83
C GLN A 262 -7.98 10.73 -8.57
N ASP A 263 -6.82 11.32 -8.87
CA ASP A 263 -6.51 12.71 -8.53
C ASP A 263 -7.15 13.70 -9.52
N ASP A 264 -7.36 14.95 -9.10
CA ASP A 264 -7.74 16.05 -9.99
C ASP A 264 -6.48 16.75 -10.55
N PRO A 265 -6.08 16.48 -11.81
CA PRO A 265 -4.88 17.07 -12.40
C PRO A 265 -4.97 18.61 -12.51
N GLY A 266 -6.18 19.17 -12.62
CA GLY A 266 -6.38 20.62 -12.66
C GLY A 266 -6.10 21.28 -11.32
N PHE A 267 -6.60 20.69 -10.23
CA PHE A 267 -6.29 21.14 -8.89
C PHE A 267 -4.80 20.99 -8.58
N VAL A 268 -4.20 19.83 -8.86
CA VAL A 268 -2.77 19.57 -8.60
C VAL A 268 -1.89 20.60 -9.30
N LEU A 269 -2.13 20.84 -10.59
CA LEU A 269 -1.34 21.81 -11.36
C LEU A 269 -1.50 23.24 -10.82
N LYS A 270 -2.73 23.62 -10.46
CA LYS A 270 -3.01 24.91 -9.83
C LYS A 270 -2.26 25.04 -8.50
N PHE A 271 -2.32 24.02 -7.65
CA PHE A 271 -1.68 24.02 -6.34
C PHE A 271 -0.16 24.16 -6.45
N LEU A 272 0.48 23.40 -7.35
CA LEU A 272 1.93 23.50 -7.58
C LEU A 272 2.35 24.90 -8.05
N ARG A 273 1.54 25.56 -8.87
CA ARG A 273 1.77 26.96 -9.26
C ARG A 273 1.61 27.91 -8.08
N ASP A 274 0.58 27.73 -7.27
CA ASP A 274 0.25 28.63 -6.16
C ASP A 274 1.22 28.45 -4.97
N ALA A 275 1.76 27.24 -4.78
CA ALA A 275 2.78 26.91 -3.76
C ALA A 275 4.21 27.39 -4.13
N ARG A 276 4.38 27.98 -5.32
CA ARG A 276 5.66 28.48 -5.81
C ARG A 276 6.26 29.51 -4.86
N SER A 277 7.57 29.36 -4.60
CA SER A 277 8.38 30.39 -3.94
C SER A 277 9.06 31.33 -4.95
N ALA A 278 9.35 32.57 -4.55
CA ALA A 278 10.26 33.45 -5.30
C ALA A 278 11.66 32.84 -5.43
N ASP A 279 12.04 31.98 -4.49
CA ASP A 279 13.27 31.18 -4.50
C ASP A 279 13.00 29.80 -5.12
N MET A 280 13.41 29.63 -6.38
CA MET A 280 13.19 28.38 -7.12
C MET A 280 14.07 27.21 -6.63
N GLU A 281 15.18 27.49 -5.94
CA GLU A 281 16.00 26.45 -5.32
C GLU A 281 15.26 25.88 -4.11
N ARG A 282 14.70 26.76 -3.28
CA ARG A 282 13.80 26.35 -2.18
C ARG A 282 12.58 25.60 -2.70
N TYR A 283 11.93 26.10 -3.75
CA TYR A 283 10.80 25.39 -4.33
C TYR A 283 11.19 23.99 -4.83
N ALA A 284 12.39 23.82 -5.41
CA ALA A 284 12.88 22.51 -5.81
C ALA A 284 13.03 21.55 -4.62
N THR A 285 13.53 22.04 -3.47
CA THR A 285 13.66 21.26 -2.23
C THR A 285 12.30 20.83 -1.67
N PHE A 286 11.30 21.71 -1.70
CA PHE A 286 9.96 21.44 -1.14
C PHE A 286 8.93 20.99 -2.19
N PHE A 287 9.36 20.74 -3.42
CA PHE A 287 8.47 20.24 -4.48
C PHE A 287 7.72 18.96 -4.08
N PRO A 288 8.35 17.95 -3.44
CA PRO A 288 7.63 16.77 -2.97
C PRO A 288 6.51 17.10 -1.96
N LEU A 289 6.73 18.08 -1.08
CA LEU A 289 5.71 18.55 -0.13
C LEU A 289 4.55 19.24 -0.87
N ALA A 290 4.86 20.12 -1.83
CA ALA A 290 3.84 20.77 -2.64
C ALA A 290 3.01 19.75 -3.43
N LEU A 291 3.66 18.72 -4.00
CA LEU A 291 3.00 17.66 -4.74
C LEU A 291 2.11 16.80 -3.83
N ALA A 292 2.58 16.42 -2.64
CA ALA A 292 1.78 15.67 -1.67
C ALA A 292 0.53 16.45 -1.22
N CYS A 293 0.66 17.75 -0.93
CA CYS A 293 -0.48 18.61 -0.66
C CYS A 293 -1.43 18.70 -1.86
N GLY A 294 -0.88 18.84 -3.08
CA GLY A 294 -1.66 18.90 -4.31
C GLY A 294 -2.56 17.69 -4.52
N VAL A 295 -2.06 16.48 -4.25
CA VAL A 295 -2.83 15.22 -4.46
C VAL A 295 -3.68 14.81 -3.26
N VAL A 296 -3.39 15.27 -2.04
CA VAL A 296 -4.23 14.98 -0.86
C VAL A 296 -5.40 15.96 -0.74
N PHE A 297 -5.18 17.23 -1.10
CA PHE A 297 -6.17 18.30 -0.94
C PHE A 297 -6.97 18.61 -2.20
N ASP A 298 -6.78 17.83 -3.27
CA ASP A 298 -7.67 17.87 -4.44
C ASP A 298 -9.11 17.46 -4.09
N ARG A 299 -9.29 16.87 -2.90
CA ARG A 299 -10.55 16.66 -2.21
C ARG A 299 -10.54 17.37 -0.86
N PRO A 300 -11.69 17.90 -0.39
CA PRO A 300 -11.77 18.55 0.91
C PRO A 300 -11.40 17.60 2.07
N LEU A 301 -10.32 17.91 2.79
CA LEU A 301 -10.01 17.28 4.07
C LEU A 301 -10.74 18.00 5.20
N ARG A 302 -11.64 17.29 5.88
CA ARG A 302 -12.45 17.82 6.98
C ARG A 302 -11.83 17.44 8.33
N ILE A 303 -11.81 18.41 9.22
CA ILE A 303 -11.59 18.22 10.66
C ILE A 303 -12.95 17.88 11.23
N GLU A 304 -13.18 16.60 11.49
CA GLU A 304 -14.39 16.16 12.16
C GLU A 304 -14.27 16.46 13.66
N HIS A 305 -15.36 16.94 14.24
CA HIS A 305 -15.47 17.14 15.68
C HIS A 305 -16.40 16.05 16.22
N PRO A 306 -15.86 15.00 16.88
CA PRO A 306 -16.66 13.90 17.42
C PRO A 306 -17.80 14.35 18.34
N LEU A 307 -17.64 15.52 18.96
CA LEU A 307 -18.60 16.14 19.87
C LEU A 307 -19.70 16.97 19.17
N GLY A 308 -19.82 16.88 17.85
CA GLY A 308 -20.94 17.47 17.09
C GLY A 308 -20.79 18.95 16.70
N SER A 309 -19.58 19.52 16.80
CA SER A 309 -19.30 20.84 16.22
C SER A 309 -19.24 20.78 14.69
N ALA A 310 -19.53 21.90 14.02
CA ALA A 310 -19.48 21.96 12.56
C ALA A 310 -18.05 21.65 12.08
N ALA A 311 -17.92 20.64 11.21
CA ALA A 311 -16.63 20.28 10.64
C ALA A 311 -15.99 21.48 9.93
N THR A 312 -14.72 21.72 10.20
CA THR A 312 -13.92 22.74 9.50
C THR A 312 -13.07 22.09 8.42
N GLN A 313 -12.70 22.86 7.40
CA GLN A 313 -11.84 22.36 6.32
C GLN A 313 -10.41 22.80 6.55
N VAL A 314 -9.45 21.90 6.32
CA VAL A 314 -8.02 22.24 6.33
C VAL A 314 -7.73 23.18 5.14
N ASP A 315 -7.05 24.29 5.38
CA ASP A 315 -6.53 25.16 4.33
C ASP A 315 -5.29 24.52 3.68
N PRO A 316 -5.33 24.12 2.40
CA PRO A 316 -4.23 23.40 1.76
C PRO A 316 -2.93 24.22 1.67
N ILE A 317 -3.03 25.52 1.36
CA ILE A 317 -1.84 26.39 1.23
C ILE A 317 -1.30 26.74 2.61
N GLY A 318 -2.18 27.03 3.57
CA GLY A 318 -1.80 27.17 4.98
C GLY A 318 -1.05 25.96 5.51
N ARG A 319 -1.54 24.74 5.23
CA ARG A 319 -0.88 23.49 5.63
C ARG A 319 0.50 23.30 4.99
N TYR A 320 0.63 23.59 3.70
CA TYR A 320 1.92 23.57 3.00
C TYR A 320 2.92 24.55 3.63
N ASN A 321 2.52 25.80 3.83
CA ASN A 321 3.37 26.83 4.42
C ASN A 321 3.76 26.48 5.85
N TRP A 322 2.83 25.94 6.64
CA TRP A 322 3.12 25.52 8.01
C TRP A 322 4.25 24.48 8.03
N PHE A 323 4.14 23.39 7.27
CA PHE A 323 5.21 22.37 7.22
C PHE A 323 6.53 22.93 6.68
N LEU A 324 6.48 23.79 5.67
CA LEU A 324 7.67 24.46 5.12
C LEU A 324 8.37 25.29 6.21
N ASP A 325 7.62 26.11 6.95
CA ASP A 325 8.17 26.97 8.00
C ASP A 325 8.76 26.16 9.16
N GLN A 326 8.09 25.08 9.58
CA GLN A 326 8.60 24.22 10.65
C GLN A 326 9.85 23.43 10.23
N ASP A 327 9.96 23.02 8.97
CA ASP A 327 11.15 22.35 8.43
C ASP A 327 12.33 23.30 8.36
N LEU A 328 12.12 24.53 7.87
CA LEU A 328 13.15 25.58 7.82
C LEU A 328 13.62 25.98 9.23
N ALA A 329 12.71 25.95 10.22
CA ALA A 329 13.05 26.17 11.62
C ALA A 329 13.74 24.95 12.28
N GLY A 330 13.84 23.80 11.59
CA GLY A 330 14.43 22.58 12.12
C GLY A 330 13.66 21.96 13.28
N ARG A 331 12.34 22.22 13.36
CA ARG A 331 11.49 21.77 14.47
C ARG A 331 10.93 20.36 14.29
N LEU A 332 10.91 19.84 13.05
CA LEU A 332 10.36 18.53 12.74
C LEU A 332 11.37 17.41 13.07
N GLU A 333 10.91 16.35 13.74
CA GLU A 333 11.73 15.15 13.96
C GLU A 333 12.06 14.43 12.64
N ALA A 334 11.16 14.47 11.65
CA ALA A 334 11.40 13.99 10.30
C ALA A 334 11.27 15.15 9.29
N PRO A 335 12.39 15.67 8.76
CA PRO A 335 12.36 16.79 7.83
C PRO A 335 11.61 16.46 6.53
N VAL A 336 10.58 17.26 6.21
CA VAL A 336 9.75 17.04 5.03
C VAL A 336 10.50 17.34 3.73
N SER A 337 11.55 18.18 3.78
CA SER A 337 12.46 18.43 2.65
C SER A 337 13.27 17.21 2.20
N ARG A 338 13.26 16.11 2.97
CA ARG A 338 14.02 14.88 2.68
C ARG A 338 13.13 13.69 2.32
N SER A 339 11.81 13.87 2.28
CA SER A 339 10.84 12.81 2.00
C SER A 339 10.32 12.88 0.57
N SER A 340 9.93 11.72 0.03
CA SER A 340 9.21 11.65 -1.25
C SER A 340 7.76 12.13 -1.08
N ALA A 341 7.13 12.57 -2.16
CA ALA A 341 5.72 12.97 -2.12
C ALA A 341 4.82 11.79 -1.72
N ARG A 342 5.16 10.57 -2.16
CA ARG A 342 4.50 9.31 -1.76
C ARG A 342 4.56 9.01 -0.26
N ASP A 343 5.58 9.48 0.45
CA ASP A 343 5.62 9.38 1.90
C ASP A 343 4.84 10.53 2.55
N LEU A 344 4.96 11.74 1.99
CA LEU A 344 4.37 12.96 2.54
C LEU A 344 2.85 12.99 2.44
N VAL A 345 2.21 12.21 1.57
CA VAL A 345 0.74 12.05 1.57
C VAL A 345 0.23 11.52 2.92
N TRP A 346 1.05 10.73 3.63
CA TRP A 346 0.75 10.20 4.97
C TRP A 346 1.12 11.15 6.12
N VAL A 347 1.65 12.33 5.79
CA VAL A 347 2.03 13.40 6.72
C VAL A 347 1.00 14.53 6.66
N VAL A 348 0.78 15.07 5.46
CA VAL A 348 -0.03 16.29 5.27
C VAL A 348 -1.52 16.07 5.55
N CYS A 349 -1.97 14.81 5.50
CA CYS A 349 -3.36 14.37 5.67
C CYS A 349 -3.86 14.36 7.12
N ALA A 350 -3.18 15.02 8.06
CA ALA A 350 -3.64 15.13 9.45
C ALA A 350 -4.97 15.93 9.51
N PRO A 351 -6.09 15.32 9.94
CA PRO A 351 -7.40 15.97 10.01
C PRO A 351 -7.56 16.74 11.33
N VAL A 352 -6.58 17.61 11.63
CA VAL A 352 -6.53 18.43 12.84
C VAL A 352 -6.26 19.89 12.48
N ALA A 353 -6.62 20.80 13.38
CA ALA A 353 -6.27 22.20 13.26
C ALA A 353 -4.76 22.41 13.46
N ASP A 354 -4.20 23.47 12.87
CA ASP A 354 -2.76 23.75 12.98
C ASP A 354 -2.33 24.04 14.43
N SER A 355 -3.25 24.49 15.30
CA SER A 355 -2.99 24.62 16.74
C SER A 355 -2.68 23.27 17.42
N GLU A 356 -3.26 22.18 16.94
CA GLU A 356 -2.98 20.83 17.45
C GLU A 356 -1.62 20.33 16.94
N LEU A 357 -1.27 20.68 15.70
CA LEU A 357 0.06 20.39 15.14
C LEU A 357 1.15 21.13 15.94
N GLU A 358 0.95 22.42 16.22
CA GLU A 358 1.84 23.23 17.05
C GLU A 358 1.96 22.67 18.47
N TRP A 359 0.83 22.27 19.07
CA TRP A 359 0.83 21.61 20.38
C TRP A 359 1.71 20.37 20.39
N SER A 360 1.67 19.55 19.34
CA SER A 360 2.52 18.35 19.24
C SER A 360 4.00 18.71 19.21
N LEU A 361 4.40 19.74 18.44
CA LEU A 361 5.79 20.20 18.40
C LEU A 361 6.28 20.68 19.77
N ASP A 362 5.42 21.36 20.52
CA ASP A 362 5.76 21.94 21.82
C ASP A 362 5.75 20.93 22.97
N ARG A 363 4.93 19.88 22.88
CA ARG A 363 4.69 18.94 23.98
C ARG A 363 5.28 17.55 23.78
N MET A 364 5.41 17.11 22.54
CA MET A 364 5.88 15.77 22.21
C MET A 364 7.36 15.83 21.82
N HIS A 365 8.20 15.11 22.56
CA HIS A 365 9.65 15.07 22.35
C HIS A 365 10.17 13.63 22.25
N LEU A 366 9.49 12.82 21.43
CA LEU A 366 9.90 11.47 21.12
C LEU A 366 10.87 11.46 19.93
N ARG A 367 11.57 10.34 19.75
CA ARG A 367 12.35 10.10 18.51
C ARG A 367 11.50 9.32 17.53
N ARG A 368 11.68 9.53 16.23
CA ARG A 368 10.93 8.84 15.15
C ARG A 368 10.82 7.34 15.37
N LYS A 369 11.95 6.70 15.71
CA LYS A 369 12.03 5.25 15.95
C LYS A 369 11.19 4.75 17.13
N ARG A 370 10.86 5.63 18.08
CA ARG A 370 10.10 5.33 19.30
C ARG A 370 8.73 5.99 19.31
N TRP A 371 8.30 6.58 18.20
CA TRP A 371 7.06 7.35 18.17
C TRP A 371 5.83 6.49 18.48
N GLY A 372 5.87 5.20 18.17
CA GLY A 372 4.83 4.23 18.55
C GLY A 372 4.54 4.15 20.06
N ASN A 373 5.45 4.63 20.92
CA ASN A 373 5.21 4.70 22.35
C ASN A 373 4.08 5.69 22.69
N ALA A 374 3.84 6.71 21.87
CA ALA A 374 2.78 7.70 22.07
C ALA A 374 1.37 7.07 22.12
N TYR A 375 1.20 5.87 21.56
CA TYR A 375 -0.04 5.09 21.68
C TYR A 375 -0.39 4.80 23.15
N ASN A 376 0.62 4.43 23.94
CA ASN A 376 0.43 4.04 25.35
C ASN A 376 0.52 5.24 26.31
N ASP A 377 0.81 6.44 25.81
CA ASP A 377 0.78 7.67 26.64
C ASP A 377 -0.67 8.05 26.98
N VAL A 378 -1.64 7.63 26.16
CA VAL A 378 -3.08 7.78 26.41
C VAL A 378 -3.58 6.58 27.21
N GLU A 379 -4.07 6.81 28.41
CA GLU A 379 -4.65 5.77 29.29
C GLU A 379 -5.89 5.13 28.66
N TYR A 380 -6.02 3.81 28.74
CA TYR A 380 -7.18 3.10 28.23
C TYR A 380 -8.36 3.19 29.22
N LEU A 381 -9.49 3.75 28.79
CA LEU A 381 -10.69 3.94 29.61
C LEU A 381 -11.73 2.84 29.37
N MET A 382 -11.87 1.95 30.35
CA MET A 382 -12.88 0.89 30.31
C MET A 382 -14.31 1.43 30.38
N GLU A 383 -14.54 2.51 31.13
CA GLU A 383 -15.85 3.13 31.26
C GLU A 383 -16.36 3.60 29.89
N ARG A 384 -15.51 4.26 29.10
CA ARG A 384 -15.85 4.66 27.71
C ARG A 384 -16.12 3.46 26.82
N ALA A 385 -15.35 2.37 26.95
CA ALA A 385 -15.51 1.16 26.15
C ALA A 385 -16.80 0.37 26.47
N VAL A 386 -17.26 0.39 27.72
CA VAL A 386 -18.42 -0.38 28.21
C VAL A 386 -19.70 0.45 28.16
N SER A 387 -19.67 1.68 28.68
CA SER A 387 -20.84 2.53 28.87
C SER A 387 -21.05 3.56 27.75
N GLY A 388 -20.04 3.78 26.89
CA GLY A 388 -20.08 4.80 25.83
C GLY A 388 -19.97 6.23 26.33
N GLU A 389 -19.57 6.44 27.59
CA GLU A 389 -19.39 7.78 28.16
C GLU A 389 -18.27 8.56 27.45
N ASP A 390 -18.56 9.82 27.10
CA ASP A 390 -17.57 10.71 26.52
C ASP A 390 -16.88 11.55 27.60
N PRO A 391 -15.58 11.34 27.86
CA PRO A 391 -14.89 12.09 28.90
C PRO A 391 -14.50 13.50 28.44
N TYR A 392 -14.52 13.82 27.14
CA TYR A 392 -13.91 15.04 26.60
C TYR A 392 -14.84 16.25 26.62
N ASP A 393 -14.29 17.43 26.94
CA ASP A 393 -15.01 18.70 26.78
C ASP A 393 -14.83 19.23 25.35
N ALA A 394 -13.64 19.00 24.78
CA ALA A 394 -13.24 19.19 23.39
C ALA A 394 -12.33 18.03 22.93
N TYR A 395 -12.50 17.60 21.68
CA TYR A 395 -11.68 16.53 21.11
C TYR A 395 -10.31 17.06 20.66
N THR A 396 -9.38 17.19 21.61
CA THR A 396 -8.03 17.74 21.41
C THR A 396 -6.97 16.78 21.94
N PHE A 397 -5.74 16.86 21.45
CA PHE A 397 -4.60 16.08 21.93
C PHE A 397 -4.37 16.28 23.42
N ALA A 398 -4.49 17.51 23.91
CA ALA A 398 -4.32 17.83 25.33
C ALA A 398 -5.35 17.12 26.20
N GLU A 399 -6.61 17.08 25.77
CA GLU A 399 -7.67 16.38 26.51
C GLU A 399 -7.59 14.87 26.40
N ILE A 400 -7.31 14.34 25.21
CA ILE A 400 -7.13 12.89 25.00
C ILE A 400 -5.98 12.38 25.88
N LEU A 401 -4.84 13.08 25.88
CA LEU A 401 -3.70 12.71 26.73
C LEU A 401 -4.02 12.81 28.23
N LYS A 402 -4.79 13.82 28.65
CA LYS A 402 -5.11 14.06 30.05
C LYS A 402 -6.17 13.09 30.59
N LYS A 403 -7.21 12.83 29.80
CA LYS A 403 -8.40 12.12 30.25
C LYS A 403 -8.35 10.63 29.93
N GLY A 404 -7.50 10.20 28.98
CA GLY A 404 -7.50 8.84 28.45
C GLY A 404 -8.58 8.65 27.38
N GLY A 405 -8.63 7.46 26.78
CA GLY A 405 -9.58 7.10 25.73
C GLY A 405 -9.58 5.61 25.42
N ILE A 406 -10.18 5.20 24.30
CA ILE A 406 -10.14 3.81 23.82
C ILE A 406 -9.11 3.65 22.69
N CYS A 407 -8.99 2.45 22.10
CA CYS A 407 -8.00 2.16 21.04
C CYS A 407 -8.07 3.14 19.85
N THR A 408 -9.26 3.63 19.49
CA THR A 408 -9.45 4.68 18.47
C THR A 408 -8.82 6.01 18.88
N ASP A 409 -8.96 6.41 20.14
CA ASP A 409 -8.38 7.67 20.64
C ASP A 409 -6.85 7.57 20.79
N GLN A 410 -6.35 6.41 21.25
CA GLN A 410 -4.91 6.12 21.35
C GLN A 410 -4.24 6.14 19.97
N SER A 411 -4.84 5.49 18.98
CA SER A 411 -4.34 5.51 17.59
C SER A 411 -4.44 6.90 16.97
N TYR A 412 -5.55 7.62 17.17
CA TYR A 412 -5.72 9.00 16.71
C TYR A 412 -4.64 9.93 17.25
N PHE A 413 -4.40 9.90 18.56
CA PHE A 413 -3.37 10.71 19.22
C PHE A 413 -1.98 10.34 18.69
N CYS A 414 -1.63 9.06 18.69
CA CYS A 414 -0.32 8.58 18.26
C CYS A 414 -0.03 8.96 16.79
N VAL A 415 -0.99 8.76 15.90
CA VAL A 415 -0.80 9.00 14.46
C VAL A 415 -0.72 10.49 14.15
N ASN A 416 -1.63 11.30 14.66
CA ASN A 416 -1.66 12.72 14.28
C ASN A 416 -0.57 13.54 14.98
N THR A 417 -0.11 13.14 16.17
CA THR A 417 1.11 13.73 16.76
C THR A 417 2.37 13.35 15.97
N ALA A 418 2.45 12.14 15.41
CA ALA A 418 3.54 11.74 14.51
C ALA A 418 3.53 12.56 13.21
N ARG A 419 2.36 12.73 12.59
CA ARG A 419 2.20 13.54 11.38
C ARG A 419 2.61 14.98 11.58
N ALA A 420 2.26 15.58 12.72
CA ALA A 420 2.70 16.93 13.09
C ALA A 420 4.22 17.09 13.11
N GLN A 421 4.96 16.00 13.30
CA GLN A 421 6.42 15.96 13.41
C GLN A 421 7.10 15.59 12.09
N GLY A 422 6.33 15.58 10.99
CA GLY A 422 6.79 15.20 9.66
C GLY A 422 6.91 13.69 9.44
N ILE A 423 6.43 12.86 10.38
CA ILE A 423 6.57 11.40 10.31
C ILE A 423 5.36 10.80 9.59
N PRO A 424 5.55 10.05 8.48
CA PRO A 424 4.47 9.33 7.82
C PRO A 424 3.80 8.35 8.79
N ALA A 425 2.48 8.47 8.96
CA ALA A 425 1.73 7.63 9.89
C ALA A 425 0.28 7.42 9.44
N MET A 426 -0.36 6.36 9.95
CA MET A 426 -1.73 5.98 9.62
C MET A 426 -2.40 5.21 10.75
N ILE A 427 -3.72 5.32 10.82
CA ILE A 427 -4.55 4.50 11.73
C ILE A 427 -4.93 3.24 10.96
N LEU A 428 -4.63 2.09 11.55
CA LEU A 428 -5.08 0.79 11.07
C LEU A 428 -6.26 0.34 11.93
N THR A 429 -7.27 -0.23 11.29
CA THR A 429 -8.43 -0.83 11.95
C THR A 429 -8.62 -2.26 11.48
N GLY A 430 -9.10 -3.14 12.34
CA GLY A 430 -9.35 -4.54 11.98
C GLY A 430 -10.14 -5.27 13.05
N GLN A 431 -10.45 -6.53 12.78
CA GLN A 431 -11.16 -7.39 13.73
C GLN A 431 -10.16 -8.29 14.45
N THR A 432 -10.29 -8.38 15.77
CA THR A 432 -9.54 -9.30 16.63
C THR A 432 -10.49 -10.33 17.26
N ASN A 433 -9.95 -11.26 18.05
CA ASN A 433 -10.78 -12.15 18.88
C ASN A 433 -11.48 -11.40 20.03
N GLU A 434 -11.04 -10.17 20.34
CA GLU A 434 -11.60 -9.26 21.35
C GLU A 434 -12.50 -8.19 20.69
N GLY A 435 -12.67 -8.22 19.37
CA GLY A 435 -13.56 -7.33 18.64
C GLY A 435 -12.84 -6.32 17.76
N PRO A 436 -13.55 -5.29 17.28
CA PRO A 436 -12.97 -4.21 16.49
C PRO A 436 -11.85 -3.52 17.25
N HIS A 437 -10.71 -3.32 16.59
CA HIS A 437 -9.54 -2.72 17.20
C HIS A 437 -8.88 -1.71 16.26
N ALA A 438 -8.25 -0.69 16.85
CA ALA A 438 -7.50 0.34 16.14
C ALA A 438 -6.06 0.46 16.68
N TRP A 439 -5.09 0.51 15.79
CA TRP A 439 -3.66 0.61 16.11
C TRP A 439 -2.95 1.55 15.13
N ALA A 440 -1.67 1.86 15.40
CA ALA A 440 -0.92 2.82 14.61
C ALA A 440 0.12 2.14 13.70
N GLY A 441 0.12 2.54 12.42
CA GLY A 441 1.22 2.32 11.48
C GLY A 441 2.09 3.58 11.41
N ILE A 442 3.40 3.44 11.62
CA ILE A 442 4.35 4.56 11.68
C ILE A 442 5.59 4.21 10.89
N LYS A 443 6.05 5.15 10.04
CA LYS A 443 7.32 5.02 9.34
C LYS A 443 8.48 5.40 10.29
N ILE A 444 9.06 4.40 10.93
CA ILE A 444 10.03 4.57 12.03
C ILE A 444 11.45 4.95 11.55
N ASP A 445 11.75 4.73 10.27
CA ASP A 445 12.91 5.27 9.55
C ASP A 445 12.63 5.41 8.05
N ASP A 446 13.60 5.82 7.23
CA ASP A 446 13.38 6.09 5.80
C ASP A 446 12.94 4.86 4.98
N SER A 447 13.17 3.65 5.48
CA SER A 447 12.89 2.37 4.82
C SER A 447 11.93 1.44 5.55
N GLU A 448 11.58 1.75 6.80
CA GLU A 448 10.83 0.84 7.67
C GLU A 448 9.53 1.47 8.22
N TRP A 449 8.42 0.85 7.86
CA TRP A 449 7.12 0.97 8.51
C TRP A 449 6.96 -0.08 9.61
N SER A 450 6.53 0.37 10.78
CA SER A 450 6.12 -0.50 11.88
C SER A 450 4.62 -0.36 12.11
N THR A 451 3.93 -1.49 12.20
CA THR A 451 2.51 -1.56 12.55
C THR A 451 2.30 -2.13 13.96
N ALA A 452 3.35 -2.14 14.79
CA ALA A 452 3.32 -2.78 16.11
C ALA A 452 2.67 -1.91 17.20
N ALA A 453 2.57 -0.59 16.99
CA ALA A 453 2.12 0.34 18.01
C ALA A 453 0.63 0.14 18.32
N GLY A 454 0.35 -0.46 19.48
CA GLY A 454 -1.01 -0.79 19.90
C GLY A 454 -1.60 -2.03 19.24
N ARG A 455 -0.83 -2.80 18.45
CA ARG A 455 -1.36 -3.96 17.75
C ARG A 455 -1.53 -5.16 18.69
N VAL A 456 -2.69 -5.81 18.63
CA VAL A 456 -3.02 -7.01 19.40
C VAL A 456 -2.90 -8.27 18.53
N ASP A 457 -2.48 -9.38 19.13
CA ASP A 457 -2.35 -10.68 18.46
C ASP A 457 -3.69 -11.15 17.89
N GLY A 458 -3.67 -11.83 16.73
CA GLY A 458 -4.90 -12.32 16.10
C GLY A 458 -5.74 -11.26 15.39
N SER A 459 -5.22 -10.04 15.20
CA SER A 459 -5.81 -9.02 14.33
C SER A 459 -5.84 -9.53 12.88
N THR A 460 -7.02 -9.91 12.40
CA THR A 460 -7.23 -10.34 11.02
C THR A 460 -7.41 -9.10 10.13
N ARG A 461 -6.58 -8.98 9.09
CA ARG A 461 -6.72 -7.97 8.01
C ARG A 461 -6.88 -6.54 8.54
N GLY A 462 -5.81 -6.00 9.13
CA GLY A 462 -5.73 -4.56 9.36
C GLY A 462 -5.88 -3.79 8.04
N ILE A 463 -6.69 -2.74 8.06
CA ILE A 463 -6.94 -1.88 6.91
C ILE A 463 -6.83 -0.40 7.31
N THR A 464 -6.43 0.42 6.35
CA THR A 464 -6.52 1.88 6.39
C THR A 464 -7.09 2.35 5.05
N ARG A 465 -7.37 3.66 4.94
CA ARG A 465 -7.61 4.31 3.66
C ARG A 465 -6.39 5.13 3.26
N ASP A 466 -6.04 5.05 1.99
CA ASP A 466 -5.11 5.96 1.34
C ASP A 466 -5.67 7.40 1.40
N PRO A 467 -4.96 8.37 2.00
CA PRO A 467 -5.45 9.74 2.11
C PRO A 467 -5.54 10.47 0.76
N GLN A 468 -4.77 10.04 -0.25
CA GLN A 468 -4.81 10.58 -1.60
C GLN A 468 -5.98 9.92 -2.37
N THR A 469 -5.95 8.59 -2.51
CA THR A 469 -6.89 7.92 -3.42
C THR A 469 -8.26 7.60 -2.79
N GLY A 470 -8.33 7.46 -1.46
CA GLY A 470 -9.48 6.99 -0.70
C GLY A 470 -9.68 5.47 -0.72
N LEU A 471 -8.81 4.74 -1.43
CA LEU A 471 -8.85 3.29 -1.56
C LEU A 471 -8.40 2.61 -0.26
N GLU A 472 -8.92 1.41 -0.03
CA GLU A 472 -8.48 0.56 1.08
C GLU A 472 -7.07 0.04 0.82
N ILE A 473 -6.22 0.12 1.85
CA ILE A 473 -4.89 -0.49 1.88
C ILE A 473 -4.82 -1.39 3.11
N THR A 474 -4.25 -2.57 2.93
CA THR A 474 -4.08 -3.55 4.00
C THR A 474 -2.77 -3.38 4.76
N GLU A 475 -2.74 -3.78 6.02
CA GLU A 475 -1.54 -3.83 6.87
C GLU A 475 -0.39 -4.57 6.17
N GLN A 476 -0.69 -5.64 5.44
CA GLN A 476 0.32 -6.42 4.73
C GLN A 476 0.88 -5.71 3.50
N GLU A 477 0.13 -4.82 2.85
CA GLU A 477 0.67 -3.94 1.81
C GLU A 477 1.65 -2.94 2.42
N ILE A 478 1.34 -2.40 3.60
CA ILE A 478 2.23 -1.47 4.31
C ILE A 478 3.52 -2.16 4.75
N LEU A 479 3.42 -3.36 5.33
CA LEU A 479 4.60 -4.15 5.68
C LEU A 479 5.42 -4.54 4.44
N HIS A 480 4.76 -4.77 3.30
CA HIS A 480 5.42 -5.03 2.03
C HIS A 480 6.26 -3.83 1.56
N TRP A 481 5.88 -2.59 1.89
CA TRP A 481 6.69 -1.41 1.56
C TRP A 481 8.08 -1.42 2.20
N ASN A 482 8.33 -2.26 3.22
CA ASN A 482 9.65 -2.44 3.83
C ASN A 482 10.60 -3.26 2.96
N GLU A 483 10.11 -3.87 1.87
CA GLU A 483 10.97 -4.60 0.95
C GLU A 483 12.11 -3.72 0.42
N ARG A 484 13.32 -4.25 0.45
CA ARG A 484 14.53 -3.52 0.06
C ARG A 484 14.43 -2.95 -1.36
N ASP A 485 13.81 -3.72 -2.26
CA ASP A 485 13.67 -3.34 -3.66
C ASP A 485 12.71 -2.15 -3.84
N LEU A 486 11.65 -2.04 -3.03
CA LEU A 486 10.71 -0.91 -3.06
C LEU A 486 11.33 0.36 -2.50
N ASN A 487 12.18 0.23 -1.47
CA ASN A 487 12.92 1.35 -0.88
C ASN A 487 14.10 1.83 -1.73
N SER A 488 14.49 1.09 -2.77
CA SER A 488 15.59 1.47 -3.64
C SER A 488 15.12 2.41 -4.74
N ARG A 489 15.46 3.70 -4.64
CA ARG A 489 15.17 4.70 -5.70
C ARG A 489 15.68 4.27 -7.08
N ALA A 490 16.88 3.68 -7.13
CA ALA A 490 17.48 3.19 -8.38
C ALA A 490 16.65 2.04 -8.97
N LYS A 491 16.19 1.12 -8.12
CA LYS A 491 15.36 -0.03 -8.53
C LYS A 491 13.98 0.43 -9.01
N SER A 492 13.31 1.26 -8.22
CA SER A 492 12.02 1.86 -8.57
C SER A 492 12.11 2.59 -9.91
N ARG A 493 13.13 3.44 -10.10
CA ARG A 493 13.37 4.13 -11.38
C ARG A 493 13.56 3.15 -12.55
N ALA A 494 14.36 2.10 -12.37
CA ALA A 494 14.57 1.09 -13.42
C ALA A 494 13.28 0.37 -13.80
N VAL A 495 12.47 -0.03 -12.82
CA VAL A 495 11.16 -0.68 -13.04
C VAL A 495 10.20 0.25 -13.77
N TRP A 496 9.98 1.45 -13.24
CA TRP A 496 8.97 2.36 -13.75
C TRP A 496 9.32 2.89 -15.15
N ARG A 497 10.61 3.07 -15.48
CA ARG A 497 11.02 3.42 -16.85
C ARG A 497 10.63 2.36 -17.88
N HIS A 498 10.77 1.07 -17.54
CA HIS A 498 10.33 0.00 -18.42
C HIS A 498 8.80 -0.04 -18.54
N LEU A 499 8.06 0.18 -17.44
CA LEU A 499 6.59 0.28 -17.50
C LEU A 499 6.12 1.47 -18.34
N TRP A 500 6.71 2.65 -18.16
CA TRP A 500 6.42 3.84 -18.96
C TRP A 500 6.76 3.63 -20.44
N LEU A 501 7.88 2.98 -20.75
CA LEU A 501 8.23 2.64 -22.12
C LEU A 501 7.26 1.61 -22.71
N GLY A 502 6.88 0.58 -21.96
CA GLY A 502 5.89 -0.41 -22.37
C GLY A 502 4.55 0.24 -22.73
N ARG A 503 4.06 1.16 -21.88
CA ARG A 503 2.84 1.94 -22.17
C ARG A 503 2.98 2.82 -23.41
N PHE A 504 4.12 3.49 -23.58
CA PHE A 504 4.39 4.29 -24.78
C PHE A 504 4.39 3.45 -26.06
N LEU A 505 5.05 2.29 -26.02
CA LEU A 505 5.13 1.38 -27.17
C LEU A 505 3.77 0.75 -27.49
N HIS A 506 2.95 0.46 -26.48
CA HIS A 506 1.58 0.00 -26.68
C HIS A 506 0.72 1.08 -27.36
N ASP A 507 0.78 2.34 -26.90
CA ASP A 507 0.13 3.49 -27.58
C ASP A 507 0.64 3.68 -29.02
N ALA A 508 1.88 3.27 -29.29
CA ALA A 508 2.49 3.25 -30.62
C ALA A 508 2.10 2.06 -31.50
N ALA A 509 1.27 1.13 -31.01
CA ALA A 509 0.96 -0.13 -31.66
C ALA A 509 2.19 -1.02 -31.95
N LEU A 510 3.25 -0.89 -31.14
CA LEU A 510 4.46 -1.71 -31.19
C LEU A 510 4.38 -2.84 -30.14
N GLU A 511 3.39 -3.72 -30.31
CA GLU A 511 2.95 -4.66 -29.26
C GLU A 511 4.02 -5.61 -28.75
N GLU A 512 4.89 -6.12 -29.63
CA GLU A 512 5.97 -7.04 -29.23
C GLU A 512 6.99 -6.32 -28.33
N SER A 513 7.37 -5.10 -28.68
CA SER A 513 8.30 -4.31 -27.86
C SER A 513 7.64 -3.84 -26.57
N ALA A 514 6.34 -3.53 -26.60
CA ALA A 514 5.57 -3.21 -25.39
C ALA A 514 5.54 -4.40 -24.42
N ALA A 515 5.25 -5.61 -24.93
CA ALA A 515 5.25 -6.84 -24.16
C ALA A 515 6.64 -7.15 -23.57
N ALA A 516 7.70 -6.97 -24.34
CA ALA A 516 9.08 -7.14 -23.87
C ALA A 516 9.40 -6.19 -22.71
N ALA A 517 9.01 -4.91 -22.79
CA ALA A 517 9.25 -3.93 -21.73
C ALA A 517 8.52 -4.31 -20.43
N VAL A 518 7.27 -4.78 -20.51
CA VAL A 518 6.51 -5.26 -19.34
C VAL A 518 7.16 -6.50 -18.73
N ARG A 519 7.58 -7.48 -19.54
CA ARG A 519 8.25 -8.69 -19.04
C ARG A 519 9.60 -8.37 -18.38
N ILE A 520 10.39 -7.46 -18.95
CA ILE A 520 11.64 -7.00 -18.32
C ILE A 520 11.34 -6.29 -17.00
N ALA A 521 10.36 -5.38 -16.96
CA ALA A 521 9.96 -4.69 -15.73
C ALA A 521 9.59 -5.69 -14.62
N ASN A 522 8.84 -6.75 -14.94
CA ASN A 522 8.49 -7.79 -13.98
C ASN A 522 9.68 -8.65 -13.55
N ARG A 523 10.59 -9.01 -14.46
CA ARG A 523 11.81 -9.76 -14.11
C ARG A 523 12.71 -8.97 -13.16
N ILE A 524 12.96 -7.70 -13.47
CA ILE A 524 13.80 -6.86 -12.60
C ILE A 524 13.04 -6.48 -11.33
N GLY A 525 11.74 -6.25 -11.38
CA GLY A 525 10.93 -5.71 -10.28
C GLY A 525 9.88 -6.69 -9.75
N ASN A 526 10.22 -7.95 -9.54
CA ASN A 526 9.24 -8.96 -9.10
C ASN A 526 8.68 -8.73 -7.68
N ALA A 527 9.27 -7.84 -6.89
CA ALA A 527 8.72 -7.34 -5.62
C ALA A 527 7.62 -6.26 -5.83
N PHE A 528 7.55 -5.64 -7.00
CA PHE A 528 6.58 -4.60 -7.34
C PHE A 528 5.30 -5.23 -7.89
N VAL A 529 4.19 -5.05 -7.19
CA VAL A 529 2.89 -5.63 -7.54
C VAL A 529 2.36 -5.04 -8.85
N GLU A 530 2.73 -3.80 -9.15
CA GLU A 530 2.42 -3.09 -10.38
C GLU A 530 2.95 -3.83 -11.60
N THR A 531 4.14 -4.44 -11.51
CA THR A 531 4.70 -5.21 -12.63
C THR A 531 3.91 -6.48 -12.90
N TRP A 532 3.37 -7.12 -11.86
CA TRP A 532 2.49 -8.29 -11.99
C TRP A 532 1.12 -7.91 -12.55
N ARG A 533 0.57 -6.74 -12.18
CA ARG A 533 -0.67 -6.19 -12.76
C ARG A 533 -0.52 -5.97 -14.27
N GLU A 534 0.57 -5.36 -14.69
CA GLU A 534 0.85 -5.11 -16.11
C GLU A 534 1.09 -6.41 -16.88
N LEU A 535 1.80 -7.37 -16.27
CA LEU A 535 1.99 -8.70 -16.87
C LEU A 535 0.66 -9.47 -16.97
N PHE A 536 -0.21 -9.40 -15.96
CA PHE A 536 -1.54 -10.01 -15.99
C PHE A 536 -2.38 -9.43 -17.15
N ALA A 537 -2.40 -8.10 -17.29
CA ALA A 537 -3.14 -7.43 -18.36
C ALA A 537 -2.62 -7.83 -19.76
N LEU A 538 -1.29 -7.95 -19.90
CA LEU A 538 -0.65 -8.47 -21.11
C LEU A 538 -1.13 -9.90 -21.44
N LEU A 539 -1.07 -10.83 -20.48
CA LEU A 539 -1.49 -12.23 -20.69
C LEU A 539 -2.98 -12.36 -20.97
N GLU A 540 -3.82 -11.54 -20.32
CA GLU A 540 -5.27 -11.52 -20.58
C GLU A 540 -5.56 -11.11 -22.03
N ARG A 541 -4.89 -10.07 -22.51
CA ARG A 541 -5.03 -9.62 -23.90
C ARG A 541 -4.59 -10.72 -24.87
N ASP A 542 -3.44 -11.33 -24.65
CA ASP A 542 -2.93 -12.41 -25.50
C ASP A 542 -3.88 -13.62 -25.51
N THR A 543 -4.49 -13.92 -24.37
CA THR A 543 -5.51 -14.98 -24.24
C THR A 543 -6.76 -14.66 -25.06
N ARG A 544 -7.28 -13.43 -24.97
CA ARG A 544 -8.46 -12.99 -25.74
C ARG A 544 -8.25 -13.09 -27.25
N LEU A 545 -7.02 -12.88 -27.73
CA LEU A 545 -6.67 -13.02 -29.15
C LEU A 545 -6.72 -14.48 -29.63
N THR A 546 -6.51 -15.46 -28.74
CA THR A 546 -6.51 -16.89 -29.08
C THR A 546 -7.84 -17.62 -28.87
N GLY A 547 -8.78 -17.04 -28.11
CA GLY A 547 -10.11 -17.60 -27.83
C GLY A 547 -10.18 -18.50 -26.58
N ASP A 548 -11.37 -19.08 -26.34
CA ASP A 548 -11.66 -20.06 -25.28
C ASP A 548 -11.95 -21.45 -25.91
N PRO A 549 -11.16 -22.49 -25.62
CA PRO A 549 -10.06 -22.53 -24.64
C PRO A 549 -8.81 -21.77 -25.09
N PRO A 550 -8.03 -21.22 -24.14
CA PRO A 550 -6.72 -20.64 -24.43
C PRO A 550 -5.85 -21.65 -25.17
N ALA A 551 -5.03 -21.14 -26.10
CA ALA A 551 -4.00 -21.96 -26.75
C ALA A 551 -3.11 -22.65 -25.68
N PRO A 552 -2.59 -23.87 -25.91
CA PRO A 552 -1.75 -24.56 -24.93
C PRO A 552 -0.58 -23.72 -24.41
N SER A 553 0.04 -22.90 -25.27
CA SER A 553 1.08 -21.93 -24.89
C SER A 553 0.60 -20.93 -23.84
N ASN A 554 -0.62 -20.42 -24.00
CA ASN A 554 -1.19 -19.43 -23.09
C ASN A 554 -1.52 -20.05 -21.73
N LEU A 555 -1.99 -21.30 -21.72
CA LEU A 555 -2.22 -22.03 -20.47
C LEU A 555 -0.90 -22.25 -19.71
N ASP A 556 0.20 -22.55 -20.40
CA ASP A 556 1.52 -22.69 -19.77
C ASP A 556 2.04 -21.35 -19.24
N GLU A 557 1.84 -20.24 -19.96
CA GLU A 557 2.19 -18.90 -19.47
C GLU A 557 1.39 -18.50 -18.22
N TRP A 558 0.09 -18.81 -18.16
CA TRP A 558 -0.70 -18.57 -16.95
C TRP A 558 -0.23 -19.44 -15.77
N LYS A 559 0.15 -20.69 -16.02
CA LYS A 559 0.71 -21.57 -14.98
C LYS A 559 2.03 -21.02 -14.44
N ASP A 560 2.88 -20.51 -15.31
CA ASP A 560 4.16 -19.88 -14.95
C ASP A 560 3.91 -18.59 -14.15
N PHE A 561 3.00 -17.72 -14.60
CA PHE A 561 2.59 -16.53 -13.86
C PHE A 561 2.13 -16.86 -12.43
N VAL A 562 1.22 -17.81 -12.28
CA VAL A 562 0.68 -18.23 -10.97
C VAL A 562 1.80 -18.76 -10.07
N ARG A 563 2.69 -19.60 -10.62
CA ARG A 563 3.83 -20.17 -9.88
C ARG A 563 4.79 -19.09 -9.41
N ASP A 564 5.17 -18.18 -10.31
CA ASP A 564 6.25 -17.24 -10.09
C ASP A 564 5.80 -16.08 -9.19
N MET A 565 4.56 -15.60 -9.33
CA MET A 565 3.98 -14.62 -8.41
C MET A 565 3.84 -15.17 -7.00
N ARG A 566 3.35 -16.41 -6.85
CA ARG A 566 3.27 -17.10 -5.55
C ARG A 566 4.64 -17.35 -4.92
N ARG A 567 5.70 -17.45 -5.74
CA ARG A 567 7.07 -17.59 -5.26
C ARG A 567 7.62 -16.24 -4.81
N ALA A 568 7.36 -15.17 -5.55
CA ALA A 568 7.79 -13.81 -5.21
C ALA A 568 7.19 -13.35 -3.87
N PHE A 569 5.89 -13.59 -3.67
CA PHE A 569 5.18 -13.18 -2.46
C PHE A 569 4.91 -14.35 -1.51
N ARG A 570 5.90 -15.23 -1.32
CA ARG A 570 5.76 -16.39 -0.43
C ARG A 570 5.51 -15.97 1.02
N GLU A 571 6.20 -14.95 1.49
CA GLU A 571 6.10 -14.47 2.87
C GLU A 571 4.91 -13.53 3.09
N ASN A 572 4.27 -13.09 2.00
CA ASN A 572 3.11 -12.21 2.03
C ASN A 572 2.08 -12.65 0.98
N PRO A 573 1.32 -13.73 1.24
CA PRO A 573 0.42 -14.34 0.25
C PRO A 573 -0.69 -13.41 -0.23
N ARG A 574 -1.03 -12.36 0.53
CA ARG A 574 -1.99 -11.33 0.10
C ARG A 574 -1.52 -10.60 -1.15
N MET A 575 -0.22 -10.32 -1.28
CA MET A 575 0.34 -9.70 -2.48
C MET A 575 0.28 -10.62 -3.71
N ALA A 576 0.03 -11.92 -3.53
CA ALA A 576 -0.21 -12.88 -4.61
C ALA A 576 -1.70 -13.04 -4.99
N ALA A 577 -2.58 -12.11 -4.61
CA ALA A 577 -4.02 -12.21 -4.90
C ALA A 577 -4.32 -12.45 -6.40
N LEU A 578 -3.62 -11.75 -7.29
CA LEU A 578 -3.76 -11.94 -8.74
C LEU A 578 -3.38 -13.35 -9.21
N ALA A 579 -2.48 -14.05 -8.50
CA ALA A 579 -2.19 -15.44 -8.82
C ALA A 579 -3.40 -16.34 -8.55
N GLY A 580 -4.17 -16.07 -7.48
CA GLY A 580 -5.42 -16.78 -7.21
C GLY A 580 -6.50 -16.50 -8.26
N GLU A 581 -6.63 -15.24 -8.67
CA GLU A 581 -7.54 -14.82 -9.74
C GLU A 581 -7.16 -15.46 -11.08
N ALA A 582 -5.88 -15.39 -11.47
CA ALA A 582 -5.37 -15.99 -12.69
C ALA A 582 -5.56 -17.52 -12.70
N GLU A 583 -5.23 -18.19 -11.60
CA GLU A 583 -5.41 -19.64 -11.49
C GLU A 583 -6.90 -20.01 -11.63
N HIS A 584 -7.78 -19.29 -10.94
CA HIS A 584 -9.22 -19.53 -10.99
C HIS A 584 -9.83 -19.30 -12.39
N ARG A 585 -9.43 -18.24 -13.09
CA ARG A 585 -10.02 -17.90 -14.40
C ARG A 585 -9.40 -18.65 -15.57
N TYR A 586 -8.08 -18.83 -15.58
CA TYR A 586 -7.37 -19.28 -16.78
C TYR A 586 -6.70 -20.64 -16.64
N VAL A 587 -6.58 -21.19 -15.42
CA VAL A 587 -5.92 -22.50 -15.20
C VAL A 587 -6.89 -23.59 -14.77
N LEU A 588 -7.61 -23.38 -13.66
CA LEU A 588 -8.47 -24.41 -13.04
C LEU A 588 -9.64 -24.89 -13.90
N PRO A 589 -10.31 -24.06 -14.74
CA PRO A 589 -11.39 -24.52 -15.59
C PRO A 589 -10.99 -25.64 -16.56
N TYR A 590 -9.69 -25.75 -16.86
CA TYR A 590 -9.12 -26.72 -17.79
C TYR A 590 -8.39 -27.89 -17.08
N GLU A 591 -8.39 -27.93 -15.75
CA GLU A 591 -7.78 -29.00 -14.96
C GLU A 591 -8.82 -30.03 -14.46
N LYS A 592 -8.35 -31.22 -14.06
CA LYS A 592 -9.22 -32.26 -13.49
C LYS A 592 -9.62 -31.91 -12.05
N ASP A 593 -10.86 -32.22 -11.64
CA ASP A 593 -11.39 -32.00 -10.28
C ASP A 593 -10.42 -32.38 -9.14
N SER A 594 -9.76 -33.54 -9.25
CA SER A 594 -8.84 -34.02 -8.22
C SER A 594 -7.62 -33.11 -8.06
N LYS A 595 -7.14 -32.51 -9.16
CA LYS A 595 -6.05 -31.54 -9.14
C LYS A 595 -6.52 -30.19 -8.62
N VAL A 596 -7.73 -29.74 -8.99
CA VAL A 596 -8.34 -28.50 -8.47
C VAL A 596 -8.43 -28.55 -6.94
N ARG A 597 -9.04 -29.61 -6.38
CA ARG A 597 -9.12 -29.79 -4.91
C ARG A 597 -7.73 -29.83 -4.27
N SER A 598 -6.79 -30.53 -4.90
CA SER A 598 -5.43 -30.62 -4.38
C SER A 598 -4.70 -29.26 -4.41
N ALA A 599 -4.95 -28.42 -5.41
CA ALA A 599 -4.39 -27.07 -5.51
C ALA A 599 -4.96 -26.15 -4.42
N MET A 600 -6.28 -26.10 -4.27
CA MET A 600 -6.95 -25.29 -3.24
C MET A 600 -6.56 -25.73 -1.82
N LEU A 601 -6.45 -27.04 -1.56
CA LEU A 601 -5.97 -27.54 -0.27
C LEU A 601 -4.51 -27.16 0.00
N ARG A 602 -3.64 -27.15 -1.01
CA ARG A 602 -2.25 -26.69 -0.86
C ARG A 602 -2.19 -25.21 -0.56
N GLU A 603 -3.00 -24.40 -1.24
CA GLU A 603 -3.12 -22.96 -0.99
C GLU A 603 -3.53 -22.69 0.46
N ARG A 604 -4.63 -23.28 0.94
CA ARG A 604 -5.08 -23.09 2.33
C ARG A 604 -4.06 -23.55 3.37
N ARG A 605 -3.39 -24.69 3.15
CA ARG A 605 -2.31 -25.15 4.04
C ARG A 605 -1.13 -24.19 4.07
N ARG A 606 -0.81 -23.58 2.94
CA ARG A 606 0.25 -22.58 2.85
C ARG A 606 -0.15 -21.32 3.63
N ILE A 607 -1.33 -20.76 3.36
CA ILE A 607 -1.87 -19.60 4.08
C ILE A 607 -1.88 -19.87 5.59
N SER A 608 -2.43 -21.00 6.02
CA SER A 608 -2.48 -21.37 7.44
C SER A 608 -1.10 -21.49 8.10
N ARG A 609 -0.06 -21.88 7.34
CA ARG A 609 1.32 -22.01 7.85
C ARG A 609 2.08 -20.69 7.87
N GLU A 610 1.93 -19.88 6.82
CA GLU A 610 2.74 -18.68 6.56
C GLU A 610 2.06 -17.41 7.06
N SER A 611 0.74 -17.41 7.19
CA SER A 611 -0.07 -16.23 7.51
C SER A 611 -1.35 -16.63 8.25
N GLY A 612 -1.21 -17.40 9.33
CA GLY A 612 -2.33 -17.97 10.09
C GLY A 612 -3.33 -16.94 10.63
N GLU A 613 -2.90 -15.69 10.85
CA GLU A 613 -3.80 -14.58 11.22
C GLU A 613 -4.68 -14.09 10.06
N GLN A 614 -4.30 -14.35 8.80
CA GLN A 614 -5.07 -13.96 7.61
C GLN A 614 -6.13 -15.01 7.27
N ALA A 615 -7.02 -15.27 8.23
CA ALA A 615 -8.09 -16.25 8.09
C ALA A 615 -9.09 -15.89 6.98
N ASP A 616 -9.18 -14.60 6.60
CA ASP A 616 -9.95 -14.12 5.46
C ASP A 616 -9.49 -14.74 4.13
N LEU A 617 -8.18 -14.92 3.94
CA LEU A 617 -7.65 -15.57 2.72
C LEU A 617 -8.05 -17.05 2.61
N ILE A 618 -8.29 -17.71 3.75
CA ILE A 618 -8.81 -19.08 3.78
C ILE A 618 -10.27 -19.09 3.34
N ALA A 619 -11.08 -18.15 3.85
CA ALA A 619 -12.47 -17.99 3.45
C ALA A 619 -12.58 -17.73 1.94
N ASP A 620 -11.79 -16.79 1.40
CA ASP A 620 -11.74 -16.49 -0.05
C ASP A 620 -11.39 -17.74 -0.89
N SER A 621 -10.42 -18.54 -0.45
CA SER A 621 -10.04 -19.78 -1.12
C SER A 621 -11.16 -20.83 -1.09
N LEU A 622 -11.93 -20.92 0.01
CA LEU A 622 -13.09 -21.81 0.12
C LEU A 622 -14.24 -21.36 -0.78
N ARG A 623 -14.51 -20.05 -0.82
CA ARG A 623 -15.51 -19.45 -1.68
C ARG A 623 -15.24 -19.73 -3.15
N ARG A 624 -13.99 -19.49 -3.62
CA ARG A 624 -13.59 -19.82 -5.00
C ARG A 624 -13.75 -21.30 -5.32
N GLU A 625 -13.43 -22.20 -4.40
CA GLU A 625 -13.64 -23.65 -4.60
C GLU A 625 -15.13 -24.00 -4.69
N ALA A 626 -15.98 -23.39 -3.86
CA ALA A 626 -17.43 -23.58 -3.88
C ALA A 626 -18.05 -23.06 -5.19
N GLU A 627 -17.64 -21.88 -5.66
CA GLU A 627 -18.07 -21.32 -6.95
C GLU A 627 -17.68 -22.23 -8.13
N LEU A 628 -16.46 -22.79 -8.13
CA LEU A 628 -16.04 -23.78 -9.14
C LEU A 628 -16.88 -25.07 -9.08
N LEU A 629 -17.25 -25.54 -7.89
CA LEU A 629 -18.12 -26.71 -7.76
C LEU A 629 -19.51 -26.46 -8.34
N LEU A 630 -20.02 -25.22 -8.23
CA LEU A 630 -21.31 -24.84 -8.81
C LEU A 630 -21.26 -24.77 -10.34
N THR A 631 -20.18 -24.23 -10.93
CA THR A 631 -20.04 -24.14 -12.39
C THR A 631 -19.91 -25.51 -13.05
N GLN A 632 -19.34 -26.50 -12.36
CA GLN A 632 -19.26 -27.89 -12.83
C GLN A 632 -20.61 -28.62 -12.86
N GLY A 633 -21.61 -28.11 -12.13
CA GLY A 633 -22.99 -28.63 -12.13
C GLY A 633 -23.22 -29.97 -11.43
N GLY A 634 -24.48 -30.38 -11.36
CA GLY A 634 -24.96 -31.66 -10.83
C GLY A 634 -25.45 -31.63 -9.38
N ASP A 635 -26.36 -32.55 -9.03
CA ASP A 635 -27.02 -32.63 -7.70
C ASP A 635 -26.03 -32.76 -6.53
N GLN A 636 -24.83 -33.30 -6.79
CA GLN A 636 -23.78 -33.50 -5.78
C GLN A 636 -22.95 -32.24 -5.48
N ALA A 637 -23.05 -31.16 -6.26
CA ALA A 637 -22.25 -29.94 -6.05
C ALA A 637 -22.54 -29.33 -4.67
N LYS A 638 -23.83 -29.17 -4.35
CA LYS A 638 -24.31 -28.66 -3.06
C LYS A 638 -23.84 -29.50 -1.86
N ASP A 639 -23.85 -30.83 -2.01
CA ASP A 639 -23.38 -31.74 -0.95
C ASP A 639 -21.86 -31.66 -0.74
N LYS A 640 -21.08 -31.42 -1.81
CA LYS A 640 -19.64 -31.16 -1.72
C LYS A 640 -19.35 -29.84 -1.00
N ILE A 641 -20.13 -28.78 -1.26
CA ILE A 641 -20.00 -27.49 -0.57
C ILE A 641 -20.28 -27.64 0.94
N ILE A 642 -21.34 -28.39 1.30
CA ILE A 642 -21.63 -28.73 2.71
C ILE A 642 -20.44 -29.43 3.37
N SER A 643 -19.83 -30.41 2.69
CA SER A 643 -18.66 -31.11 3.23
C SER A 643 -17.42 -30.21 3.34
N LEU A 644 -17.22 -29.32 2.36
CA LEU A 644 -16.13 -28.36 2.30
C LEU A 644 -16.18 -27.39 3.49
N TYR A 645 -17.26 -26.62 3.63
CA TYR A 645 -17.42 -25.66 4.72
C TYR A 645 -17.55 -26.33 6.07
N GLY A 646 -18.30 -27.43 6.14
CA GLY A 646 -18.41 -28.23 7.37
C GLY A 646 -17.05 -28.70 7.87
N SER A 647 -16.09 -29.04 6.99
CA SER A 647 -14.73 -29.38 7.39
C SER A 647 -13.86 -28.16 7.68
N ALA A 648 -14.02 -27.10 6.89
CA ALA A 648 -13.25 -25.87 7.05
C ALA A 648 -13.53 -25.15 8.38
N LEU A 649 -14.80 -25.02 8.78
CA LEU A 649 -15.18 -24.43 10.06
C LEU A 649 -14.59 -25.20 11.25
N ARG A 650 -14.33 -26.51 11.12
CA ARG A 650 -13.63 -27.27 12.18
C ARG A 650 -12.12 -27.12 12.17
N GLN A 651 -11.54 -26.80 11.01
CA GLN A 651 -10.10 -26.76 10.83
C GLN A 651 -9.53 -25.35 11.00
N TYR A 652 -10.31 -24.33 10.64
CA TYR A 652 -9.87 -22.94 10.56
C TYR A 652 -10.79 -21.98 11.32
N GLY A 653 -11.85 -22.48 11.96
CA GLY A 653 -12.88 -21.65 12.62
C GLY A 653 -12.53 -21.13 14.01
N SER A 654 -11.27 -21.26 14.46
CA SER A 654 -10.83 -20.75 15.77
C SER A 654 -10.45 -19.26 15.74
N ASN A 655 -10.41 -18.62 14.56
CA ASN A 655 -10.26 -17.18 14.41
C ASN A 655 -11.65 -16.59 14.16
N VAL A 656 -12.04 -15.60 14.95
CA VAL A 656 -13.39 -14.98 14.91
C VAL A 656 -13.72 -14.44 13.52
N ALA A 657 -12.85 -13.59 12.96
CA ALA A 657 -13.10 -12.97 11.66
C ALA A 657 -13.18 -14.02 10.54
N GLY A 658 -12.30 -15.02 10.56
CA GLY A 658 -12.34 -16.14 9.62
C GLY A 658 -13.61 -16.98 9.77
N PHE A 659 -14.07 -17.21 11.00
CA PHE A 659 -15.31 -17.92 11.28
C PHE A 659 -16.52 -17.20 10.70
N GLU A 660 -16.64 -15.89 10.96
CA GLU A 660 -17.74 -15.06 10.47
C GLU A 660 -17.84 -15.07 8.94
N LEU A 661 -16.72 -14.86 8.24
CA LEU A 661 -16.67 -14.91 6.77
C LEU A 661 -17.05 -16.29 6.23
N MET A 662 -16.48 -17.36 6.79
CA MET A 662 -16.83 -18.73 6.37
C MET A 662 -18.30 -19.07 6.65
N ALA A 663 -18.86 -18.60 7.76
CA ALA A 663 -20.24 -18.85 8.14
C ALA A 663 -21.23 -18.12 7.20
N ASP A 664 -20.97 -16.85 6.90
CA ASP A 664 -21.79 -16.07 5.96
C ASP A 664 -21.72 -16.65 4.55
N ASP A 665 -20.51 -16.95 4.04
CA ASP A 665 -20.33 -17.59 2.74
C ASP A 665 -21.08 -18.93 2.70
N TYR A 666 -20.87 -19.80 3.70
CA TYR A 666 -21.53 -21.12 3.75
C TYR A 666 -23.06 -20.98 3.72
N PHE A 667 -23.63 -20.06 4.50
CA PHE A 667 -25.06 -19.83 4.51
C PHE A 667 -25.57 -19.27 3.18
N SER A 668 -24.84 -18.32 2.59
CA SER A 668 -25.23 -17.63 1.35
C SER A 668 -25.45 -18.59 0.18
N PHE A 669 -24.63 -19.65 0.05
CA PHE A 669 -24.76 -20.66 -1.01
C PHE A 669 -26.07 -21.46 -0.97
N PHE A 670 -26.79 -21.45 0.16
CA PHE A 670 -28.02 -22.21 0.33
C PHE A 670 -29.24 -21.34 0.60
N ARG A 671 -29.15 -20.01 0.51
CA ARG A 671 -30.25 -19.09 0.84
C ARG A 671 -31.56 -19.43 0.11
N ASP A 672 -31.47 -19.94 -1.12
CA ASP A 672 -32.62 -20.33 -1.95
C ASP A 672 -33.07 -21.81 -1.76
N ASP A 673 -32.44 -22.55 -0.84
CA ASP A 673 -32.68 -23.97 -0.56
C ASP A 673 -32.93 -24.17 0.96
N PRO A 674 -34.17 -23.98 1.44
CA PRO A 674 -34.48 -23.92 2.87
C PRO A 674 -34.03 -25.14 3.67
N GLU A 675 -34.08 -26.35 3.08
CA GLU A 675 -33.68 -27.58 3.75
C GLU A 675 -32.17 -27.62 3.99
N ARG A 676 -31.37 -27.28 2.95
CA ARG A 676 -29.92 -27.24 3.07
C ARG A 676 -29.44 -26.03 3.86
N ALA A 677 -30.13 -24.89 3.75
CA ALA A 677 -29.88 -23.72 4.58
C ALA A 677 -30.02 -24.07 6.07
N ALA A 678 -31.13 -24.72 6.47
CA ALA A 678 -31.33 -25.14 7.85
C ALA A 678 -30.23 -26.09 8.34
N LYS A 679 -29.71 -26.96 7.46
CA LYS A 679 -28.53 -27.78 7.78
C LYS A 679 -27.28 -26.93 7.96
N ALA A 680 -27.00 -25.99 7.06
CA ALA A 680 -25.84 -25.11 7.14
C ALA A 680 -25.81 -24.33 8.46
N VAL A 681 -26.93 -23.71 8.87
CA VAL A 681 -27.01 -22.97 10.14
C VAL A 681 -26.73 -23.88 11.35
N ARG A 682 -27.23 -25.12 11.36
CA ARG A 682 -26.92 -26.10 12.42
C ARG A 682 -25.45 -26.50 12.46
N ASP A 683 -24.80 -26.60 11.30
CA ASP A 683 -23.36 -26.88 11.24
C ASP A 683 -22.53 -25.68 11.72
N ILE A 684 -22.95 -24.45 11.39
CA ILE A 684 -22.33 -23.19 11.84
C ILE A 684 -22.46 -23.06 13.37
N GLU A 685 -23.66 -23.19 13.92
CA GLU A 685 -23.89 -23.13 15.38
C GLU A 685 -23.04 -24.15 16.13
N ARG A 686 -22.98 -25.40 15.67
CA ARG A 686 -22.11 -26.43 16.28
C ARG A 686 -20.63 -26.13 16.18
N ALA A 687 -20.20 -25.41 15.15
CA ALA A 687 -18.81 -24.99 15.01
C ALA A 687 -18.52 -23.81 15.95
N PHE A 688 -19.44 -22.85 16.05
CA PHE A 688 -19.37 -21.74 17.01
C PHE A 688 -19.26 -22.27 18.45
N ASP A 689 -20.19 -23.14 18.86
CA ASP A 689 -20.22 -23.76 20.19
C ASP A 689 -18.91 -24.51 20.54
N ARG A 690 -18.13 -24.93 19.54
CA ARG A 690 -16.91 -25.74 19.73
C ARG A 690 -15.63 -24.92 19.66
N GLU A 691 -15.55 -23.97 18.74
CA GLU A 691 -14.30 -23.28 18.39
C GLU A 691 -14.21 -21.85 18.94
N ILE A 692 -15.36 -21.19 19.14
CA ILE A 692 -15.40 -19.76 19.53
C ILE A 692 -16.07 -19.57 20.88
N GLU A 693 -17.18 -20.27 21.17
CA GLU A 693 -17.91 -20.07 22.41
C GLU A 693 -17.07 -20.52 23.62
N THR A 694 -16.73 -19.56 24.48
CA THR A 694 -16.03 -19.80 25.75
C THR A 694 -16.94 -19.55 26.95
N GLY A 695 -17.94 -18.66 26.80
CA GLY A 695 -18.74 -18.15 27.92
C GLY A 695 -17.93 -17.29 28.90
N ASP A 696 -16.81 -16.72 28.42
CA ASP A 696 -16.00 -15.76 29.16
C ASP A 696 -16.84 -14.54 29.55
N LYS A 697 -16.52 -13.95 30.70
CA LYS A 697 -17.17 -12.76 31.23
C LYS A 697 -16.36 -11.50 30.93
N ASP A 698 -15.17 -11.63 30.35
CA ASP A 698 -14.48 -10.48 29.77
C ASP A 698 -15.39 -9.76 28.79
N TRP A 699 -15.50 -8.43 28.93
CA TRP A 699 -16.43 -7.61 28.16
C TRP A 699 -16.21 -7.73 26.66
N PHE A 700 -14.95 -7.74 26.23
CA PHE A 700 -14.58 -7.75 24.82
C PHE A 700 -14.88 -9.11 24.18
N HIS A 701 -14.47 -10.20 24.84
CA HIS A 701 -14.82 -11.56 24.40
C HIS A 701 -16.34 -11.78 24.36
N ALA A 702 -17.06 -11.36 25.40
CA ALA A 702 -18.50 -11.50 25.47
C ALA A 702 -19.21 -10.73 24.35
N ASN A 703 -18.73 -9.53 24.01
CA ASN A 703 -19.30 -8.72 22.94
C ASN A 703 -19.11 -9.35 21.56
N VAL A 704 -17.95 -9.97 21.32
CA VAL A 704 -17.68 -10.73 20.08
C VAL A 704 -18.60 -11.94 19.97
N GLU A 705 -18.68 -12.76 21.02
CA GLU A 705 -19.58 -13.92 21.05
C GLU A 705 -21.04 -13.48 20.83
N ALA A 706 -21.45 -12.35 21.43
CA ALA A 706 -22.78 -11.78 21.27
C ALA A 706 -23.08 -11.38 19.81
N GLY A 707 -22.10 -10.83 19.09
CA GLY A 707 -22.20 -10.53 17.67
C GLY A 707 -22.47 -11.79 16.84
N ILE A 708 -21.72 -12.86 17.08
CA ILE A 708 -21.90 -14.15 16.38
C ILE A 708 -23.25 -14.79 16.73
N TYR A 709 -23.69 -14.71 17.99
CA TYR A 709 -25.05 -15.14 18.37
C TYR A 709 -26.12 -14.43 17.55
N THR A 710 -26.00 -13.11 17.35
CA THR A 710 -26.93 -12.32 16.54
C THR A 710 -26.89 -12.74 15.06
N MET A 711 -25.70 -13.00 14.51
CA MET A 711 -25.56 -13.52 13.14
C MET A 711 -26.29 -14.87 12.97
N ILE A 712 -26.02 -15.85 13.83
CA ILE A 712 -26.61 -17.20 13.74
C ILE A 712 -28.13 -17.14 13.98
N ALA A 713 -28.60 -16.31 14.91
CA ALA A 713 -30.04 -16.08 15.12
C ALA A 713 -30.71 -15.51 13.85
N GLY A 714 -30.05 -14.56 13.16
CA GLY A 714 -30.50 -14.04 11.87
C GLY A 714 -30.64 -15.14 10.81
N PHE A 715 -29.65 -16.03 10.72
CA PHE A 715 -29.73 -17.18 9.81
C PHE A 715 -30.89 -18.12 10.18
N TYR A 716 -31.12 -18.43 11.46
CA TYR A 716 -32.25 -19.27 11.88
C TYR A 716 -33.61 -18.65 11.53
N ARG A 717 -33.77 -17.33 11.63
CA ARG A 717 -34.99 -16.64 11.20
C ARG A 717 -35.23 -16.79 9.70
N SER A 718 -34.18 -16.64 8.89
CA SER A 718 -34.30 -16.74 7.43
C SER A 718 -34.72 -18.13 6.94
N VAL A 719 -34.53 -19.18 7.75
CA VAL A 719 -34.99 -20.55 7.47
C VAL A 719 -36.28 -20.93 8.22
N GLY A 720 -36.92 -19.99 8.91
CA GLY A 720 -38.18 -20.20 9.63
C GLY A 720 -38.07 -20.89 10.99
N GLU A 721 -36.87 -21.04 11.57
CA GLU A 721 -36.66 -21.63 12.90
C GLU A 721 -36.64 -20.57 14.02
N GLU A 722 -37.69 -19.75 14.13
CA GLU A 722 -37.78 -18.63 15.09
C GLU A 722 -37.50 -19.04 16.55
N GLY A 723 -38.08 -20.16 16.99
CA GLY A 723 -37.90 -20.63 18.36
C GLY A 723 -36.46 -21.00 18.72
N ARG A 724 -35.59 -21.23 17.74
CA ARG A 724 -34.15 -21.43 17.98
C ARG A 724 -33.40 -20.10 17.99
N ALA A 725 -33.76 -19.18 17.10
CA ALA A 725 -33.25 -17.81 17.11
C ALA A 725 -33.49 -17.13 18.48
N ASP A 726 -34.71 -17.22 19.00
CA ASP A 726 -35.08 -16.64 20.31
C ASP A 726 -34.27 -17.23 21.48
N ARG A 727 -33.87 -18.50 21.39
CA ARG A 727 -33.01 -19.13 22.41
C ARG A 727 -31.60 -18.58 22.38
N LEU A 728 -31.04 -18.37 21.19
CA LEU A 728 -29.69 -17.80 21.03
C LEU A 728 -29.65 -16.35 21.51
N GLU A 729 -30.67 -15.55 21.22
CA GLU A 729 -30.75 -14.18 21.73
C GLU A 729 -30.88 -14.13 23.26
N LYS A 730 -31.62 -15.05 23.88
CA LYS A 730 -31.64 -15.16 25.34
C LYS A 730 -30.28 -15.54 25.93
N ARG A 731 -29.50 -16.40 25.23
CA ARG A 731 -28.11 -16.73 25.63
C ARG A 731 -27.23 -15.49 25.53
N ARG A 732 -27.28 -14.78 24.41
CA ARG A 732 -26.60 -13.49 24.19
C ARG A 732 -26.91 -12.49 25.31
N ASP A 733 -28.18 -12.23 25.60
CA ASP A 733 -28.60 -11.27 26.62
C ASP A 733 -28.15 -11.69 28.03
N THR A 734 -28.00 -12.99 28.27
CA THR A 734 -27.48 -13.51 29.54
C THR A 734 -25.97 -13.35 29.63
N LEU A 735 -25.25 -13.55 28.53
CA LEU A 735 -23.81 -13.34 28.42
C LEU A 735 -23.48 -11.86 28.66
N MET A 736 -24.10 -10.94 27.91
CA MET A 736 -23.85 -9.50 28.03
C MET A 736 -24.13 -8.97 29.44
N ARG A 737 -25.26 -9.35 30.06
CA ARG A 737 -25.58 -8.97 31.45
C ARG A 737 -24.60 -9.52 32.50
N ARG A 738 -23.85 -10.58 32.19
CA ARG A 738 -22.82 -11.12 33.07
C ARG A 738 -21.49 -10.41 32.87
N ALA A 739 -21.19 -10.05 31.63
CA ALA A 739 -19.98 -9.32 31.27
C ALA A 739 -20.01 -7.87 31.78
N GLU A 740 -21.13 -7.18 31.60
CA GLU A 740 -21.36 -5.82 32.15
C GLU A 740 -21.10 -5.78 33.66
N ARG A 741 -21.69 -6.71 34.42
CA ARG A 741 -21.45 -6.84 35.87
C ARG A 741 -20.04 -7.25 36.29
N ALA A 742 -19.24 -7.76 35.36
CA ALA A 742 -17.85 -8.14 35.63
C ALA A 742 -16.87 -7.01 35.29
N ALA A 743 -17.31 -6.05 34.45
CA ALA A 743 -16.56 -4.86 34.09
C ALA A 743 -16.79 -3.72 35.11
N ASP A 744 -17.98 -3.64 35.72
CA ASP A 744 -18.30 -2.83 36.92
C ASP A 744 -17.56 -3.35 38.18
#